data_AF-A0A2E3QLX5-F1
#
_entry.id   AF-A0A2E3QLX5-F1
#
_cell.length_a   1.000
_cell.length_b   1.000
_cell.length_c   1.000
_cell.angle_alpha   90.00
_cell.angle_beta   90.00
_cell.angle_gamma   90.00
#
_symmetry.space_group_name_H-M   'P 1'
#
loop_
_entity.id
_entity.type
_entity.pdbx_description
1 polymer ?
#
loop_
_entity_poly.entity_id
_entity_poly.type
_entity_poly.pdbx_seq_one_letter_code
_entity_poly.pdbx_strand_id
1 'polypeptide(L)'
;MEIMSVIAGVLFGILTGLVPGIHVNTITALLLVSSAGLAGLGVDYQALLFFTCSLAISHTFFDVIPGLFLGVPGDEAFTLLPGHRLVRRGEGLLAVRLSVMGSLAGLGLGISLASLFVGAQVLLNISLNQVNEWLTEWMFWILVPVSMVLIASDRNIFTSAIVFFVSGGLGIAVFGSPLIEGGSSSPIGAFFPSLAGLFGVAGLAYAIYTTSDQTAPIDLSNQGATDKKMIAGSSTRGGLAGFVVGILPGLGAANAATLLLLIEERLGKKKGRDEEDKSYLVTTSSLNTSEALFSIAALYLIEKNRSGASVAVDKILGGEVGTSDLVSILASMLIAGLLSGGVMWLSGRRLAEMINRLNVTGLNWSVIVFLFVLTYLFLGLGGVTVLVAASLVGLLPMALGARRAQLMGFFLVPVLLYYSGHQAEIVEFLSIEARLNESSSLITLNQIMLSTLCAIFFGSIVYLYVAKNQLKFIGGIGVGICLATISVLMALLTITGRSFPGSDVPPKLIDSAPKLIEGRIVRVVDGDTLYIDSFGRRHRIRLHGIDAPEFEKIGKYDRQPYAEESKEWLESQLARSNIEWESVGVDPFGRVLAVVYKDKRSVNLDLVSNGYAWVFPGTTRNLKALKVAEDEAVKSKLGLWAAKNTPKKPWDWRENGD
;
A
#
# COMPACT_ATOMS: atom_id res chain seq x y z
N MET A 1 -14.50 -15.64 18.24
CA MET A 1 -14.34 -14.30 17.63
C MET A 1 -13.96 -14.39 16.16
N GLU A 2 -13.06 -15.29 15.78
CA GLU A 2 -12.52 -15.41 14.40
C GLU A 2 -13.57 -15.55 13.28
N ILE A 3 -14.56 -16.44 13.41
CA ILE A 3 -15.63 -16.60 12.40
C ILE A 3 -16.49 -15.33 12.27
N MET A 4 -16.76 -14.64 13.38
CA MET A 4 -17.51 -13.38 13.37
C MET A 4 -16.74 -12.29 12.63
N SER A 5 -15.40 -12.27 12.76
CA SER A 5 -14.54 -11.35 12.02
C SER A 5 -14.53 -11.63 10.52
N VAL A 6 -14.53 -12.90 10.11
CA VAL A 6 -14.67 -13.29 8.71
C VAL A 6 -16.02 -12.84 8.15
N ILE A 7 -17.12 -13.08 8.87
CA ILE A 7 -18.47 -12.66 8.45
C ILE A 7 -18.54 -11.13 8.36
N ALA A 8 -18.04 -10.41 9.36
CA ALA A 8 -17.98 -8.95 9.34
C ALA A 8 -17.16 -8.43 8.15
N GLY A 9 -16.01 -9.05 7.88
CA GLY A 9 -15.18 -8.73 6.72
C GLY A 9 -15.92 -8.94 5.40
N VAL A 10 -16.66 -10.05 5.26
CA VAL A 10 -17.52 -10.31 4.08
C VAL A 10 -18.62 -9.25 3.94
N LEU A 11 -19.29 -8.87 5.03
CA LEU A 11 -20.34 -7.84 4.99
C LEU A 11 -19.78 -6.47 4.57
N PHE A 12 -18.65 -6.05 5.13
CA PHE A 12 -17.99 -4.81 4.73
C PHE A 12 -17.40 -4.92 3.31
N GLY A 13 -16.96 -6.11 2.88
CA GLY A 13 -16.48 -6.35 1.52
C GLY A 13 -17.59 -6.17 0.49
N ILE A 14 -18.78 -6.71 0.78
CA ILE A 14 -20.00 -6.46 0.00
C ILE A 14 -20.31 -4.96 -0.07
N LEU A 15 -20.36 -4.28 1.08
CA LEU A 15 -20.67 -2.85 1.13
C LEU A 15 -19.67 -2.03 0.31
N THR A 16 -18.37 -2.27 0.50
CA THR A 16 -17.32 -1.50 -0.17
C THR A 16 -17.22 -1.81 -1.65
N GLY A 17 -17.48 -3.05 -2.08
CA GLY A 17 -17.52 -3.41 -3.50
C GLY A 17 -18.74 -2.83 -4.22
N LEU A 18 -19.87 -2.67 -3.53
CA LEU A 18 -21.09 -2.08 -4.12
C LEU A 18 -21.07 -0.55 -4.20
N VAL A 19 -20.24 0.12 -3.40
CA VAL A 19 -20.14 1.58 -3.41
C VAL A 19 -19.07 2.02 -4.42
N PRO A 20 -19.45 2.74 -5.49
CA PRO A 20 -18.49 3.23 -6.49
C PRO A 20 -17.38 4.06 -5.84
N GLY A 21 -16.15 3.89 -6.31
CA GLY A 21 -15.02 4.73 -5.89
C GLY A 21 -14.46 4.45 -4.49
N ILE A 22 -15.05 3.55 -3.70
CA ILE A 22 -14.45 3.04 -2.46
C ILE A 22 -13.62 1.80 -2.80
N HIS A 23 -12.38 1.75 -2.30
CA HIS A 23 -11.47 0.62 -2.48
C HIS A 23 -11.09 0.02 -1.12
N VAL A 24 -10.67 -1.25 -1.10
CA VAL A 24 -10.24 -1.95 0.12
C VAL A 24 -9.19 -1.16 0.91
N ASN A 25 -8.18 -0.64 0.21
CA ASN A 25 -7.07 0.12 0.79
C ASN A 25 -7.52 1.33 1.63
N THR A 26 -8.63 1.97 1.24
CA THR A 26 -9.21 3.10 1.96
C THR A 26 -9.72 2.68 3.34
N ILE A 27 -10.35 1.51 3.42
CA ILE A 27 -10.93 0.96 4.65
C ILE A 27 -9.88 0.32 5.53
N THR A 28 -8.89 -0.38 4.96
CA THR A 28 -7.81 -1.00 5.75
C THR A 28 -6.92 0.05 6.40
N ALA A 29 -6.68 1.18 5.73
CA ALA A 29 -6.01 2.33 6.34
C ALA A 29 -6.82 2.89 7.53
N LEU A 30 -8.14 3.07 7.37
CA LEU A 30 -9.01 3.55 8.45
C LEU A 30 -9.03 2.61 9.66
N LEU A 31 -9.13 1.31 9.40
CA LEU A 31 -9.10 0.29 10.44
C LEU A 31 -7.80 0.34 11.23
N LEU A 32 -6.67 0.57 10.55
CA LEU A 32 -5.38 0.64 11.21
C LEU A 32 -5.24 1.88 12.09
N VAL A 33 -5.71 3.04 11.63
CA VAL A 33 -5.74 4.26 12.45
C VAL A 33 -6.69 4.10 13.65
N SER A 34 -7.79 3.37 13.47
CA SER A 34 -8.78 3.11 14.52
C SER A 34 -8.41 1.94 15.45
N SER A 35 -7.32 1.21 15.17
CA SER A 35 -6.97 -0.05 15.86
C SER A 35 -6.75 0.12 17.36
N ALA A 36 -6.16 1.23 17.81
CA ALA A 36 -5.96 1.52 19.23
C ALA A 36 -7.29 1.70 19.98
N GLY A 37 -8.29 2.32 19.34
CA GLY A 37 -9.64 2.46 19.90
C GLY A 37 -10.38 1.13 19.94
N LEU A 38 -10.23 0.30 18.90
CA LEU A 38 -10.82 -1.04 18.82
C LEU A 38 -10.25 -1.99 19.86
N ALA A 39 -8.94 -1.89 20.16
CA ALA A 39 -8.31 -2.66 21.24
C ALA A 39 -8.94 -2.33 22.61
N GLY A 40 -9.29 -1.06 22.85
CA GLY A 40 -10.01 -0.62 24.05
C GLY A 40 -11.43 -1.19 24.19
N LEU A 41 -12.03 -1.66 23.08
CA LEU A 41 -13.33 -2.34 23.04
C LEU A 41 -13.20 -3.88 23.12
N GLY A 42 -11.99 -4.41 23.33
CA GLY A 42 -11.73 -5.84 23.44
C GLY A 42 -11.63 -6.58 22.10
N VAL A 43 -11.42 -5.87 20.99
CA VAL A 43 -11.14 -6.49 19.69
C VAL A 43 -9.67 -6.90 19.62
N ASP A 44 -9.41 -8.20 19.51
CA ASP A 44 -8.04 -8.71 19.37
C ASP A 44 -7.45 -8.48 17.96
N TYR A 45 -6.11 -8.56 17.86
CA TYR A 45 -5.40 -8.35 16.60
C TYR A 45 -5.69 -9.44 15.55
N GLN A 46 -5.98 -10.66 16.00
CA GLN A 46 -6.29 -11.80 15.14
C GLN A 46 -7.65 -11.62 14.44
N ALA A 47 -8.62 -11.01 15.11
CA ALA A 47 -9.91 -10.60 14.58
C ALA A 47 -9.73 -9.51 13.52
N LEU A 48 -8.87 -8.52 13.77
CA LEU A 48 -8.56 -7.48 12.78
C LEU A 48 -7.87 -8.07 11.54
N LEU A 49 -6.98 -9.05 11.73
CA LEU A 49 -6.34 -9.78 10.64
C LEU A 49 -7.37 -10.50 9.75
N PHE A 50 -8.22 -11.34 10.35
CA PHE A 50 -9.23 -12.10 9.58
C PHE A 50 -10.29 -11.19 8.96
N PHE A 51 -10.68 -10.12 9.64
CA PHE A 51 -11.54 -9.09 9.07
C PHE A 51 -10.91 -8.49 7.82
N THR A 52 -9.64 -8.08 7.89
CA THR A 52 -8.92 -7.42 6.79
C THR A 52 -8.76 -8.35 5.57
N CYS A 53 -8.35 -9.59 5.79
CA CYS A 53 -8.20 -10.58 4.71
C CYS A 53 -9.55 -10.93 4.06
N SER A 54 -10.60 -11.07 4.86
CA SER A 54 -11.95 -11.39 4.38
C SER A 54 -12.59 -10.21 3.63
N LEU A 55 -12.39 -8.98 4.14
CA LEU A 55 -12.77 -7.73 3.48
C LEU A 55 -12.12 -7.63 2.10
N ALA A 56 -10.81 -7.84 2.03
CA ALA A 56 -10.05 -7.71 0.80
C ALA A 56 -10.55 -8.66 -0.30
N ILE A 57 -10.76 -9.93 0.03
CA ILE A 57 -11.28 -10.92 -0.94
C ILE A 57 -12.74 -10.68 -1.27
N SER A 58 -13.59 -10.40 -0.28
CA SER A 58 -15.01 -10.21 -0.53
C SER A 58 -15.26 -9.01 -1.45
N HIS A 59 -14.52 -7.92 -1.29
CA HIS A 59 -14.58 -6.75 -2.16
C HIS A 59 -14.40 -7.10 -3.65
N THR A 60 -13.45 -7.97 -4.01
CA THR A 60 -13.15 -8.30 -5.42
C THR A 60 -14.26 -9.11 -6.11
N PHE A 61 -15.26 -9.59 -5.38
CA PHE A 61 -16.46 -10.18 -5.96
C PHE A 61 -17.48 -9.10 -6.31
N PHE A 62 -17.66 -8.08 -5.45
CA PHE A 62 -18.76 -7.12 -5.58
C PHE A 62 -18.38 -5.85 -6.35
N ASP A 63 -17.09 -5.51 -6.45
CA ASP A 63 -16.57 -4.34 -7.18
C ASP A 63 -16.92 -4.31 -8.67
N VAL A 64 -17.19 -5.48 -9.27
CA VAL A 64 -17.64 -5.61 -10.66
C VAL A 64 -19.06 -5.10 -10.87
N ILE A 65 -19.93 -5.15 -9.85
CA ILE A 65 -21.36 -4.89 -10.03
C ILE A 65 -21.60 -3.42 -10.41
N PRO A 66 -21.04 -2.41 -9.70
CA PRO A 66 -21.11 -1.03 -10.15
C PRO A 66 -20.60 -0.85 -11.58
N GLY A 67 -19.46 -1.47 -11.91
CA GLY A 67 -18.85 -1.38 -13.24
C GLY A 67 -19.64 -2.06 -14.37
N LEU A 68 -20.56 -2.97 -14.06
CA LEU A 68 -21.44 -3.60 -15.05
C LEU A 68 -22.71 -2.78 -15.29
N PHE A 69 -23.31 -2.25 -14.24
CA PHE A 69 -24.69 -1.74 -14.28
C PHE A 69 -24.80 -0.21 -14.16
N LEU A 70 -23.79 0.50 -13.64
CA LEU A 70 -23.83 1.95 -13.52
C LEU A 70 -23.31 2.65 -14.78
N GLY A 71 -24.06 3.65 -15.25
CA GLY A 71 -23.61 4.52 -16.35
C GLY A 71 -23.52 3.80 -17.70
N VAL A 72 -24.31 2.75 -17.92
CA VAL A 72 -24.41 2.07 -19.23
C VAL A 72 -24.93 3.07 -20.27
N PRO A 73 -24.11 3.45 -21.27
CA PRO A 73 -24.47 4.50 -22.23
C PRO A 73 -25.67 4.13 -23.12
N GLY A 74 -26.42 5.16 -23.54
CA GLY A 74 -27.48 5.10 -24.56
C GLY A 74 -26.98 4.71 -25.96
N ASP A 75 -27.90 4.57 -26.93
CA ASP A 75 -27.61 3.94 -28.25
C ASP A 75 -26.61 4.73 -29.11
N GLU A 76 -26.33 5.98 -28.75
CA GLU A 76 -25.47 6.90 -29.50
C GLU A 76 -23.98 6.85 -29.07
N ALA A 77 -23.62 6.03 -28.08
CA ALA A 77 -22.27 6.03 -27.51
C ALA A 77 -21.31 5.04 -28.21
N PHE A 78 -20.27 5.59 -28.85
CA PHE A 78 -19.28 4.85 -29.64
C PHE A 78 -18.29 3.98 -28.84
N THR A 79 -18.35 3.95 -27.50
CA THR A 79 -17.41 3.20 -26.65
C THR A 79 -18.11 2.49 -25.50
N LEU A 80 -18.79 1.38 -25.78
CA LEU A 80 -19.25 0.46 -24.75
C LEU A 80 -18.09 -0.43 -24.28
N LEU A 81 -17.85 -0.52 -22.97
CA LEU A 81 -16.95 -1.52 -22.39
C LEU A 81 -17.51 -2.94 -22.60
N PRO A 82 -16.66 -3.99 -22.63
CA PRO A 82 -17.11 -5.38 -22.76
C PRO A 82 -18.29 -5.76 -21.84
N GLY A 83 -18.19 -5.40 -20.55
CA GLY A 83 -19.28 -5.61 -19.58
C GLY A 83 -20.57 -4.87 -19.95
N HIS A 84 -20.48 -3.59 -20.32
CA HIS A 84 -21.65 -2.81 -20.75
C HIS A 84 -22.31 -3.40 -22.00
N ARG A 85 -21.52 -3.97 -22.93
CA ARG A 85 -22.06 -4.67 -24.11
C ARG A 85 -22.87 -5.90 -23.71
N LEU A 86 -22.43 -6.69 -22.74
CA LEU A 86 -23.18 -7.83 -22.22
C LEU A 86 -24.49 -7.39 -21.57
N VAL A 87 -24.45 -6.37 -20.72
CA VAL A 87 -25.68 -5.83 -20.08
C VAL A 87 -26.68 -5.32 -21.13
N ARG A 88 -26.20 -4.64 -22.19
CA ARG A 88 -27.06 -4.19 -23.30
C ARG A 88 -27.68 -5.31 -24.12
N ARG A 89 -27.05 -6.49 -24.19
CA ARG A 89 -27.60 -7.69 -24.86
C ARG A 89 -28.62 -8.45 -24.00
N GLY A 90 -28.99 -7.91 -22.84
CA GLY A 90 -29.83 -8.60 -21.85
C GLY A 90 -29.07 -9.65 -21.03
N GLU A 91 -27.75 -9.77 -21.21
CA GLU A 91 -26.89 -10.79 -20.59
C GLU A 91 -26.30 -10.33 -19.25
N GLY A 92 -26.92 -9.34 -18.58
CA GLY A 92 -26.38 -8.79 -17.33
C GLY A 92 -26.25 -9.83 -16.22
N LEU A 93 -27.21 -10.75 -16.09
CA LEU A 93 -27.13 -11.83 -15.11
C LEU A 93 -26.04 -12.86 -15.47
N LEU A 94 -25.83 -13.11 -16.76
CA LEU A 94 -24.72 -13.95 -17.24
C LEU A 94 -23.37 -13.29 -16.89
N ALA A 95 -23.23 -11.98 -17.11
CA ALA A 95 -22.02 -11.25 -16.75
C ALA A 95 -21.67 -11.41 -15.26
N VAL A 96 -22.66 -11.26 -14.37
CA VAL A 96 -22.49 -11.51 -12.93
C VAL A 96 -22.01 -12.93 -12.65
N ARG A 97 -22.62 -13.95 -13.29
CA ARG A 97 -22.22 -15.36 -13.11
C ARG A 97 -20.81 -15.64 -13.63
N LEU A 98 -20.45 -15.10 -14.80
CA LEU A 98 -19.10 -15.22 -15.36
C LEU A 98 -18.06 -14.60 -14.44
N SER A 99 -18.37 -13.45 -13.84
CA SER A 99 -17.49 -12.82 -12.85
C SER A 99 -17.30 -13.70 -11.61
N VAL A 100 -18.38 -14.22 -11.02
CA VAL A 100 -18.29 -15.19 -9.89
C VAL A 100 -17.41 -16.38 -10.24
N MET A 101 -17.60 -16.98 -11.42
CA MET A 101 -16.79 -18.12 -11.88
C MET A 101 -15.31 -17.74 -12.07
N GLY A 102 -15.03 -16.56 -12.62
CA GLY A 102 -13.68 -16.02 -12.74
C GLY A 102 -13.01 -15.82 -11.38
N SER A 103 -13.68 -15.14 -10.45
CA SER A 103 -13.18 -14.86 -9.10
C SER A 103 -12.94 -16.14 -8.28
N LEU A 104 -13.87 -17.11 -8.32
CA LEU A 104 -13.68 -18.41 -7.64
C LEU A 104 -12.51 -19.20 -8.23
N ALA A 105 -12.37 -19.22 -9.56
CA ALA A 105 -11.24 -19.88 -10.22
C ALA A 105 -9.92 -19.17 -9.92
N GLY A 106 -9.90 -17.83 -9.90
CA GLY A 106 -8.74 -17.04 -9.50
C GLY A 106 -8.32 -17.30 -8.05
N LEU A 107 -9.29 -17.37 -7.13
CA LEU A 107 -9.05 -17.72 -5.72
C LEU A 107 -8.46 -19.13 -5.59
N GLY A 108 -9.07 -20.12 -6.25
CA GLY A 108 -8.59 -21.50 -6.21
C GLY A 108 -7.19 -21.66 -6.79
N LEU A 109 -6.91 -21.03 -7.94
CA LEU A 109 -5.57 -21.01 -8.55
C LEU A 109 -4.57 -20.28 -7.65
N GLY A 110 -4.97 -19.16 -7.06
CA GLY A 110 -4.12 -18.38 -6.15
C GLY A 110 -3.71 -19.18 -4.91
N ILE A 111 -4.66 -19.83 -4.25
CA ILE A 111 -4.38 -20.71 -3.10
C ILE A 111 -3.48 -21.88 -3.51
N SER A 112 -3.74 -22.49 -4.68
CA SER A 112 -2.94 -23.61 -5.18
C SER A 112 -1.48 -23.19 -5.43
N LEU A 113 -1.27 -22.04 -6.08
CA LEU A 113 0.04 -21.49 -6.38
C LEU A 113 0.77 -21.03 -5.12
N ALA A 114 0.08 -20.37 -4.18
CA ALA A 114 0.66 -19.98 -2.89
C ALA A 114 1.09 -21.21 -2.09
N SER A 115 0.25 -22.25 -2.03
CA SER A 115 0.57 -23.51 -1.35
C SER A 115 1.73 -24.25 -2.01
N LEU A 116 1.80 -24.24 -3.34
CA LEU A 116 2.92 -24.80 -4.10
C LEU A 116 4.22 -24.08 -3.77
N PHE A 117 4.22 -22.75 -3.70
CA PHE A 117 5.41 -21.96 -3.39
C PHE A 117 5.90 -22.21 -1.96
N VAL A 118 4.98 -22.24 -0.99
CA VAL A 118 5.30 -22.60 0.41
C VAL A 118 5.87 -24.02 0.48
N GLY A 119 5.25 -24.98 -0.19
CA GLY A 119 5.73 -26.36 -0.25
C GLY A 119 7.11 -26.48 -0.88
N ALA A 120 7.35 -25.76 -1.98
CA ALA A 120 8.65 -25.72 -2.64
C ALA A 120 9.72 -25.08 -1.74
N GLN A 121 9.39 -24.01 -1.02
CA GLN A 121 10.29 -23.36 -0.08
C GLN A 121 10.71 -24.31 1.05
N VAL A 122 9.75 -25.03 1.63
CA VAL A 122 10.00 -26.01 2.71
C VAL A 122 10.80 -27.21 2.18
N LEU A 123 10.49 -27.71 0.99
CA LEU A 123 11.13 -28.90 0.42
C LEU A 123 12.55 -28.63 -0.11
N LEU A 124 12.75 -27.49 -0.77
CA LEU A 124 14.01 -27.12 -1.43
C LEU A 124 14.93 -26.27 -0.55
N ASN A 125 14.51 -25.93 0.66
CA ASN A 125 15.23 -25.08 1.61
C ASN A 125 15.71 -23.76 0.97
N ILE A 126 14.89 -23.18 0.09
CA ILE A 126 15.17 -21.90 -0.57
C ILE A 126 14.99 -20.80 0.47
N SER A 127 16.06 -20.04 0.74
CA SER A 127 15.97 -18.87 1.63
C SER A 127 15.16 -17.76 0.96
N LEU A 128 14.20 -17.18 1.69
CA LEU A 128 13.40 -16.02 1.24
C LEU A 128 14.29 -14.85 0.79
N ASN A 129 15.43 -14.68 1.46
CA ASN A 129 16.40 -13.64 1.19
C ASN A 129 16.95 -13.71 -0.24
N GLN A 130 17.28 -14.90 -0.76
CA GLN A 130 17.78 -15.05 -2.14
C GLN A 130 16.76 -14.58 -3.19
N VAL A 131 15.48 -14.88 -3.00
CA VAL A 131 14.42 -14.46 -3.93
C VAL A 131 14.22 -12.95 -3.85
N ASN A 132 14.23 -12.39 -2.65
CA ASN A 132 14.07 -10.95 -2.43
C ASN A 132 15.28 -10.15 -2.95
N GLU A 133 16.50 -10.63 -2.73
CA GLU A 133 17.74 -10.04 -3.27
C GLU A 133 17.71 -10.05 -4.80
N TRP A 134 17.42 -11.20 -5.42
CA TRP A 134 17.30 -11.30 -6.87
C TRP A 134 16.21 -10.35 -7.42
N LEU A 135 15.03 -10.31 -6.79
CA LEU A 135 13.97 -9.38 -7.19
C LEU A 135 14.41 -7.93 -7.06
N THR A 136 15.11 -7.57 -5.98
CA THR A 136 15.60 -6.21 -5.71
C THR A 136 16.63 -5.78 -6.75
N GLU A 137 17.58 -6.65 -7.11
CA GLU A 137 18.60 -6.39 -8.15
C GLU A 137 17.98 -6.16 -9.53
N TRP A 138 16.96 -6.96 -9.89
CA TRP A 138 16.35 -6.91 -11.21
C TRP A 138 15.16 -5.95 -11.30
N MET A 139 14.69 -5.39 -10.19
CA MET A 139 13.44 -4.62 -10.13
C MET A 139 13.44 -3.44 -11.11
N PHE A 140 14.52 -2.69 -11.20
CA PHE A 140 14.65 -1.57 -12.14
C PHE A 140 14.46 -2.03 -13.58
N TRP A 141 15.17 -3.10 -13.96
CA TRP A 141 15.12 -3.69 -15.30
C TRP A 141 13.78 -4.35 -15.64
N ILE A 142 13.01 -4.75 -14.64
CA ILE A 142 11.64 -5.27 -14.81
C ILE A 142 10.66 -4.11 -15.00
N LEU A 143 10.74 -3.08 -14.17
CA LEU A 143 9.76 -2.00 -14.15
C LEU A 143 9.90 -1.02 -15.32
N VAL A 144 11.10 -0.83 -15.88
CA VAL A 144 11.31 0.04 -17.05
C VAL A 144 10.52 -0.46 -18.28
N PRO A 145 10.69 -1.72 -18.74
CA PRO A 145 9.89 -2.26 -19.84
C PRO A 145 8.39 -2.22 -19.56
N VAL A 146 7.97 -2.55 -18.33
CA VAL A 146 6.54 -2.54 -17.98
C VAL A 146 5.97 -1.12 -18.07
N SER A 147 6.67 -0.12 -17.54
CA SER A 147 6.25 1.28 -17.64
C SER A 147 6.21 1.77 -19.08
N MET A 148 7.21 1.41 -19.89
CA MET A 148 7.24 1.73 -21.33
C MET A 148 6.08 1.11 -22.08
N VAL A 149 5.75 -0.16 -21.82
CA VAL A 149 4.60 -0.83 -22.44
C VAL A 149 3.29 -0.19 -22.00
N LEU A 150 3.14 0.18 -20.73
CA LEU A 150 1.93 0.85 -20.25
C LEU A 150 1.70 2.20 -20.95
N ILE A 151 2.75 3.02 -21.08
CA ILE A 151 2.67 4.30 -21.79
C ILE A 151 2.41 4.07 -23.29
N ALA A 152 3.12 3.13 -23.92
CA ALA A 152 3.00 2.81 -25.35
C ALA A 152 1.69 2.12 -25.72
N SER A 153 1.03 1.45 -24.77
CA SER A 153 -0.26 0.77 -24.98
C SER A 153 -1.45 1.72 -25.12
N ASP A 154 -1.25 3.00 -24.81
CA ASP A 154 -2.31 3.98 -24.85
C ASP A 154 -2.47 4.58 -26.25
N ARG A 155 -3.62 5.20 -26.51
CA ARG A 155 -3.93 5.79 -27.83
C ARG A 155 -2.98 6.94 -28.17
N ASN A 156 -2.59 7.72 -27.18
CA ASN A 156 -1.69 8.85 -27.34
C ASN A 156 -0.56 8.76 -26.30
N ILE A 157 0.60 8.32 -26.78
CA ILE A 157 1.82 8.11 -25.98
C ILE A 157 2.21 9.39 -25.24
N PHE A 158 2.06 10.56 -25.87
CA PHE A 158 2.46 11.84 -25.29
C PHE A 158 1.59 12.23 -24.10
N THR A 159 0.26 12.18 -24.24
CA THR A 159 -0.64 12.51 -23.12
C THR A 159 -0.53 11.49 -22.00
N SER A 160 -0.34 10.21 -22.33
CA SER A 160 -0.12 9.15 -21.34
C SER A 160 1.20 9.33 -20.58
N ALA A 161 2.28 9.71 -21.26
CA ALA A 161 3.54 10.04 -20.61
C ALA A 161 3.40 11.22 -19.65
N ILE A 162 2.68 12.29 -20.05
CA ILE A 162 2.42 13.43 -19.16
C ILE A 162 1.69 12.97 -17.90
N VAL A 163 0.58 12.23 -18.04
CA VAL A 163 -0.19 11.74 -16.87
C VAL A 163 0.67 10.84 -15.99
N PHE A 164 1.48 9.97 -16.58
CA PHE A 164 2.38 9.07 -15.87
C PHE A 164 3.43 9.83 -15.05
N PHE A 165 4.15 10.77 -15.65
CA PHE A 165 5.19 11.52 -14.94
C PHE A 165 4.62 12.56 -13.96
N VAL A 166 3.47 13.18 -14.26
CA VAL A 166 2.81 14.11 -13.33
C VAL A 166 2.30 13.39 -12.09
N SER A 167 1.68 12.21 -12.26
CA SER A 167 1.31 11.37 -11.12
C SER A 167 2.54 10.87 -10.35
N GLY A 168 3.64 10.55 -11.05
CA GLY A 168 4.93 10.23 -10.43
C GLY A 168 5.52 11.36 -9.60
N GLY A 169 5.45 12.60 -10.08
CA GLY A 169 5.87 13.78 -9.34
C GLY A 169 5.05 14.00 -8.06
N LEU A 170 3.73 13.75 -8.11
CA LEU A 170 2.90 13.71 -6.91
C LEU A 170 3.38 12.61 -5.94
N GLY A 171 3.70 11.42 -6.45
CA GLY A 171 4.25 10.32 -5.65
C GLY A 171 5.51 10.71 -4.90
N ILE A 172 6.49 11.29 -5.60
CA ILE A 172 7.74 11.77 -4.99
C ILE A 172 7.46 12.80 -3.91
N ALA A 173 6.60 13.78 -4.19
CA ALA A 173 6.24 14.81 -3.22
C ALA A 173 5.52 14.24 -1.99
N VAL A 174 4.61 13.29 -2.18
CA VAL A 174 3.85 12.66 -1.09
C VAL A 174 4.74 11.77 -0.21
N PHE A 175 5.62 10.96 -0.80
CA PHE A 175 6.55 10.10 -0.04
C PHE A 175 7.67 10.87 0.65
N GLY A 176 7.96 12.08 0.19
CA GLY A 176 9.01 12.95 0.75
C GLY A 176 8.53 14.05 1.70
N SER A 177 7.23 14.22 1.93
CA SER A 177 6.70 15.42 2.58
C SER A 177 6.41 15.28 4.09
N PRO A 178 6.69 16.32 4.91
CA PRO A 178 6.32 16.39 6.32
C PRO A 178 4.88 16.89 6.56
N LEU A 179 4.04 17.00 5.52
CA LEU A 179 2.67 17.55 5.60
C LEU A 179 1.72 16.79 6.54
N ILE A 180 2.10 15.59 6.97
CA ILE A 180 1.33 14.70 7.84
C ILE A 180 2.18 14.41 9.08
N GLU A 181 1.59 14.46 10.27
CA GLU A 181 2.29 14.10 11.52
C GLU A 181 2.94 12.71 11.38
N GLY A 182 4.26 12.64 11.57
CA GLY A 182 5.06 11.44 11.31
C GLY A 182 5.76 11.39 9.94
N GLY A 183 5.59 12.39 9.05
CA GLY A 183 6.39 12.58 7.84
C GLY A 183 6.69 11.31 7.03
N SER A 184 7.96 11.13 6.63
CA SER A 184 8.48 9.95 5.91
C SER A 184 8.52 8.66 6.73
N SER A 185 8.29 8.72 8.05
CA SER A 185 8.20 7.56 8.94
C SER A 185 6.77 7.10 9.20
N SER A 186 5.76 7.76 8.61
CA SER A 186 4.38 7.29 8.56
C SER A 186 4.02 6.83 7.15
N PRO A 187 4.33 5.58 6.76
CA PRO A 187 3.89 5.04 5.48
C PRO A 187 2.39 5.25 5.28
N ILE A 188 1.57 5.13 6.33
CA ILE A 188 0.12 5.05 6.22
C ILE A 188 -0.57 6.42 6.15
N GLY A 189 0.05 7.47 6.70
CA GLY A 189 -0.59 8.79 6.79
C GLY A 189 -0.91 9.39 5.42
N ALA A 190 -0.03 9.23 4.44
CA ALA A 190 -0.14 9.89 3.13
C ALA A 190 -0.78 9.02 2.02
N PHE A 191 -0.75 7.69 2.14
CA PHE A 191 -1.37 6.78 1.17
C PHE A 191 -2.89 6.93 1.08
N PHE A 192 -3.57 7.06 2.23
CA PHE A 192 -5.03 7.19 2.26
C PHE A 192 -5.53 8.40 1.45
N PRO A 193 -5.12 9.65 1.74
CA PRO A 193 -5.64 10.82 1.01
C PRO A 193 -5.18 10.83 -0.45
N SER A 194 -3.97 10.35 -0.75
CA SER A 194 -3.48 10.30 -2.13
C SER A 194 -4.26 9.29 -2.99
N LEU A 195 -4.48 8.06 -2.51
CA LEU A 195 -5.22 7.05 -3.26
C LEU A 195 -6.71 7.37 -3.34
N ALA A 196 -7.30 7.86 -2.24
CA ALA A 196 -8.67 8.33 -2.23
C ALA A 196 -8.87 9.49 -3.23
N GLY A 197 -7.89 10.38 -3.38
CA GLY A 197 -7.95 11.47 -4.36
C GLY A 197 -7.79 10.99 -5.80
N LEU A 198 -6.68 10.30 -6.10
CA LEU A 198 -6.29 9.86 -7.45
C LEU A 198 -7.36 8.99 -8.13
N PHE A 199 -7.94 8.05 -7.38
CA PHE A 199 -8.86 7.05 -7.93
C PHE A 199 -10.30 7.20 -7.46
N GLY A 200 -10.51 7.60 -6.20
CA GLY A 200 -11.83 7.73 -5.59
C GLY A 200 -12.54 9.04 -5.98
N VAL A 201 -12.15 10.15 -5.36
CA VAL A 201 -12.77 11.48 -5.54
C VAL A 201 -12.74 11.92 -6.99
N ALA A 202 -11.61 11.78 -7.70
CA ALA A 202 -11.54 12.09 -9.12
C ALA A 202 -12.54 11.28 -9.96
N GLY A 203 -12.64 9.97 -9.68
CA GLY A 203 -13.57 9.08 -10.37
C GLY A 203 -15.03 9.42 -10.11
N LEU A 204 -15.37 9.71 -8.86
CA LEU A 204 -16.70 10.11 -8.41
C LEU A 204 -17.12 11.47 -8.97
N ALA A 205 -16.23 12.46 -8.95
CA ALA A 205 -16.47 13.78 -9.50
C ALA A 205 -16.70 13.73 -11.01
N TYR A 206 -15.91 12.93 -11.73
CA TYR A 206 -16.13 12.71 -13.16
C TYR A 206 -17.44 11.98 -13.44
N ALA A 207 -17.81 10.99 -12.63
CA ALA A 207 -19.09 10.30 -12.76
C ALA A 207 -20.26 11.28 -12.59
N ILE A 208 -20.24 12.14 -11.57
CA ILE A 208 -21.25 13.19 -11.37
C ILE A 208 -21.40 14.08 -12.61
N TYR A 209 -20.29 14.43 -13.26
CA TYR A 209 -20.32 15.29 -14.44
C TYR A 209 -20.83 14.58 -15.70
N THR A 210 -20.50 13.30 -15.87
CA THR A 210 -20.76 12.55 -17.11
C THR A 210 -22.02 11.69 -17.09
N THR A 211 -22.54 11.35 -15.92
CA THR A 211 -23.78 10.61 -15.80
C THR A 211 -24.94 11.46 -16.33
N SER A 212 -25.38 11.14 -17.54
CA SER A 212 -26.70 11.54 -18.04
C SER A 212 -27.76 10.75 -17.27
N ASP A 213 -28.84 11.41 -16.84
CA ASP A 213 -30.01 10.81 -16.16
C ASP A 213 -30.74 9.69 -16.95
N GLN A 214 -30.22 9.31 -18.12
CA GLN A 214 -30.75 8.22 -18.95
C GLN A 214 -29.91 6.96 -18.78
N THR A 215 -30.21 6.17 -17.74
CA THR A 215 -29.82 4.76 -17.71
C THR A 215 -30.81 3.96 -18.57
N ALA A 216 -30.32 3.24 -19.58
CA ALA A 216 -31.17 2.35 -20.34
C ALA A 216 -31.73 1.25 -19.41
N PRO A 217 -33.00 0.84 -19.54
CA PRO A 217 -33.55 -0.25 -18.74
C PRO A 217 -32.72 -1.52 -18.96
N ILE A 218 -32.16 -2.05 -17.87
CA ILE A 218 -31.32 -3.25 -17.90
C ILE A 218 -32.22 -4.46 -18.06
N ASP A 219 -32.11 -5.14 -19.20
CA ASP A 219 -32.71 -6.45 -19.40
C ASP A 219 -31.81 -7.54 -18.77
N LEU A 220 -32.42 -8.45 -18.02
CA LEU A 220 -31.77 -9.59 -17.36
C LEU A 220 -32.36 -10.93 -17.84
N SER A 221 -33.16 -10.91 -18.91
CA SER A 221 -33.88 -12.06 -19.43
C SER A 221 -32.98 -13.08 -20.13
N ASN A 222 -31.89 -12.63 -20.76
CA ASN A 222 -31.00 -13.46 -21.54
C ASN A 222 -29.91 -14.09 -20.65
N GLN A 223 -29.87 -15.42 -20.61
CA GLN A 223 -28.86 -16.14 -19.83
C GLN A 223 -27.61 -16.53 -20.64
N GLY A 224 -27.64 -16.37 -21.97
CA GLY A 224 -26.58 -16.71 -22.92
C GLY A 224 -25.98 -18.13 -22.77
N ALA A 225 -25.04 -18.47 -23.64
CA ALA A 225 -24.28 -19.72 -23.52
C ALA A 225 -22.96 -19.49 -22.76
N THR A 226 -22.53 -20.49 -21.99
CA THR A 226 -21.21 -20.53 -21.34
C THR A 226 -20.34 -21.61 -21.97
N ASP A 227 -19.08 -21.29 -22.27
CA ASP A 227 -18.09 -22.26 -22.71
C ASP A 227 -17.09 -22.54 -21.58
N LYS A 228 -17.10 -23.79 -21.08
CA LYS A 228 -16.20 -24.23 -20.01
C LYS A 228 -14.72 -24.13 -20.41
N LYS A 229 -14.36 -24.35 -21.67
CA LYS A 229 -12.97 -24.23 -22.14
C LYS A 229 -12.52 -22.78 -22.14
N MET A 230 -13.37 -21.88 -22.64
CA MET A 230 -13.12 -20.44 -22.58
C MET A 230 -12.94 -19.97 -21.13
N ILE A 231 -13.84 -20.38 -20.22
CA ILE A 231 -13.75 -20.00 -18.80
C ILE A 231 -12.44 -20.50 -18.19
N ALA A 232 -12.11 -21.79 -18.35
CA ALA A 232 -10.88 -22.36 -17.81
C ALA A 232 -9.63 -21.62 -18.33
N GLY A 233 -9.53 -21.40 -19.65
CA GLY A 233 -8.38 -20.70 -20.25
C GLY A 233 -8.31 -19.21 -19.90
N SER A 234 -9.43 -18.56 -19.63
CA SER A 234 -9.49 -17.15 -19.24
C SER A 234 -9.16 -16.96 -17.76
N SER A 235 -9.65 -17.86 -16.91
CA SER A 235 -9.32 -17.90 -15.49
C SER A 235 -7.85 -18.24 -15.24
N THR A 236 -7.24 -19.15 -16.00
CA THR A 236 -5.79 -19.44 -15.83
C THR A 236 -4.92 -18.25 -16.18
N ARG A 237 -5.20 -17.58 -17.30
CA ARG A 237 -4.48 -16.35 -17.70
C ARG A 237 -4.68 -15.22 -16.69
N GLY A 238 -5.92 -15.03 -16.23
CA GLY A 238 -6.25 -14.04 -15.18
C GLY A 238 -5.54 -14.33 -13.88
N GLY A 239 -5.64 -15.55 -13.35
CA GLY A 239 -4.98 -15.97 -12.12
C GLY A 239 -3.45 -15.86 -12.18
N LEU A 240 -2.81 -16.26 -13.28
CA LEU A 240 -1.36 -16.10 -13.46
C LEU A 240 -0.94 -14.62 -13.52
N ALA A 241 -1.70 -13.78 -14.21
CA ALA A 241 -1.44 -12.34 -14.21
C ALA A 241 -1.64 -11.73 -12.81
N GLY A 242 -2.65 -12.19 -12.07
CA GLY A 242 -2.90 -11.78 -10.69
C GLY A 242 -1.76 -12.17 -9.75
N PHE A 243 -1.17 -13.37 -9.92
CA PHE A 243 0.07 -13.77 -9.23
C PHE A 243 1.24 -12.83 -9.52
N VAL A 244 1.53 -12.57 -10.79
CA VAL A 244 2.65 -11.69 -11.18
C VAL A 244 2.46 -10.29 -10.61
N VAL A 245 1.26 -9.73 -10.73
CA VAL A 245 0.98 -8.35 -10.31
C VAL A 245 0.87 -8.24 -8.78
N GLY A 246 0.36 -9.26 -8.10
CA GLY A 246 0.33 -9.31 -6.64
C GLY A 246 1.72 -9.34 -6.00
N ILE A 247 2.75 -9.73 -6.76
CA ILE A 247 4.15 -9.79 -6.31
C ILE A 247 4.95 -8.54 -6.71
N LEU A 248 4.65 -7.91 -7.84
CA LEU A 248 5.43 -6.80 -8.37
C LEU A 248 4.98 -5.44 -7.78
N PRO A 249 5.89 -4.62 -7.23
CA PRO A 249 5.55 -3.31 -6.69
C PRO A 249 5.09 -2.34 -7.79
N GLY A 250 4.11 -1.50 -7.46
CA GLY A 250 3.63 -0.43 -8.34
C GLY A 250 2.76 -0.88 -9.52
N LEU A 251 2.53 -2.19 -9.69
CA LEU A 251 1.58 -2.71 -10.66
C LEU A 251 0.24 -3.01 -10.00
N GLY A 252 -0.84 -2.51 -10.58
CA GLY A 252 -2.20 -2.81 -10.15
C GLY A 252 -2.97 -3.63 -11.18
N ALA A 253 -4.13 -4.15 -10.78
CA ALA A 253 -4.99 -4.97 -11.64
C ALA A 253 -5.36 -4.31 -12.99
N ALA A 254 -5.55 -2.99 -13.02
CA ALA A 254 -5.85 -2.25 -14.25
C ALA A 254 -4.72 -2.28 -15.28
N ASN A 255 -3.46 -2.26 -14.83
CA ASN A 255 -2.28 -2.37 -15.68
C ASN A 255 -2.17 -3.78 -16.25
N ALA A 256 -2.40 -4.77 -15.40
CA ALA A 256 -2.39 -6.19 -15.76
C ALA A 256 -3.47 -6.54 -16.80
N ALA A 257 -4.69 -6.04 -16.61
CA ALA A 257 -5.78 -6.19 -17.57
C ALA A 257 -5.44 -5.57 -18.93
N THR A 258 -4.79 -4.41 -18.92
CA THR A 258 -4.33 -3.75 -20.16
C THR A 258 -3.28 -4.58 -20.89
N LEU A 259 -2.30 -5.11 -20.17
CA LEU A 259 -1.26 -5.97 -20.75
C LEU A 259 -1.85 -7.27 -21.31
N LEU A 260 -2.78 -7.89 -20.57
CA LEU A 260 -3.48 -9.09 -21.02
C LEU A 260 -4.26 -8.84 -22.31
N LEU A 261 -4.99 -7.73 -22.41
CA LEU A 261 -5.68 -7.35 -23.64
C LEU A 261 -4.73 -7.29 -24.85
N LEU A 262 -3.56 -6.66 -24.71
CA LEU A 262 -2.56 -6.58 -25.78
C LEU A 262 -2.01 -7.96 -26.17
N ILE A 263 -1.78 -8.81 -25.16
CA ILE A 263 -1.32 -10.19 -25.37
C ILE A 263 -2.40 -10.99 -26.10
N GLU A 264 -3.68 -10.84 -25.73
CA GLU A 264 -4.81 -11.49 -26.37
C GLU A 264 -4.98 -11.04 -27.83
N GLU A 265 -4.86 -9.75 -28.11
CA GLU A 265 -4.90 -9.20 -29.47
C GLU A 265 -3.77 -9.76 -30.34
N ARG A 266 -2.55 -9.91 -29.80
CA ARG A 266 -1.40 -10.48 -30.52
C ARG A 266 -1.46 -11.99 -30.69
N LEU A 267 -2.03 -12.72 -29.72
CA LEU A 267 -2.14 -14.18 -29.77
C LEU A 267 -3.21 -14.68 -30.76
N GLY A 268 -3.91 -13.79 -31.45
CA GLY A 268 -4.38 -14.04 -32.80
C GLY A 268 -5.24 -15.30 -32.98
N LYS A 269 -6.27 -15.47 -32.16
CA LYS A 269 -7.44 -16.27 -32.57
C LYS A 269 -8.56 -15.29 -32.86
N LYS A 270 -9.08 -15.26 -34.09
CA LYS A 270 -10.33 -14.58 -34.46
C LYS A 270 -11.48 -15.16 -33.62
N LYS A 271 -11.58 -14.76 -32.36
CA LYS A 271 -12.72 -15.05 -31.53
C LYS A 271 -13.84 -14.10 -31.93
N GLY A 272 -15.08 -14.57 -31.85
CA GLY A 272 -16.22 -13.67 -32.02
C GLY A 272 -16.20 -12.62 -30.92
N ARG A 273 -16.61 -11.38 -31.24
CA ARG A 273 -16.65 -10.27 -30.29
C ARG A 273 -17.44 -10.57 -29.00
N ASP A 274 -18.39 -11.51 -29.07
CA ASP A 274 -19.12 -12.03 -27.90
C ASP A 274 -18.24 -12.87 -26.96
N GLU A 275 -17.40 -13.75 -27.52
CA GLU A 275 -16.48 -14.57 -26.73
C GLU A 275 -15.35 -13.72 -26.12
N GLU A 276 -14.92 -12.67 -26.82
CA GLU A 276 -13.98 -11.68 -26.29
C GLU A 276 -14.57 -10.93 -25.08
N ASP A 277 -15.83 -10.50 -25.16
CA ASP A 277 -16.51 -9.79 -24.08
C ASP A 277 -16.60 -10.66 -22.81
N LYS A 278 -16.93 -11.94 -22.97
CA LYS A 278 -17.04 -12.93 -21.90
C LYS A 278 -15.67 -13.32 -21.34
N SER A 279 -14.69 -13.55 -22.22
CA SER A 279 -13.30 -13.87 -21.86
C SER A 279 -12.69 -12.75 -21.02
N TYR A 280 -12.85 -11.50 -21.45
CA TYR A 280 -12.35 -10.34 -20.73
C TYR A 280 -12.87 -10.29 -19.30
N LEU A 281 -14.19 -10.45 -19.13
CA LEU A 281 -14.82 -10.37 -17.80
C LEU A 281 -14.34 -11.50 -16.86
N VAL A 282 -14.20 -12.73 -17.37
CA VAL A 282 -13.68 -13.86 -16.60
C VAL A 282 -12.23 -13.63 -16.22
N THR A 283 -11.40 -13.19 -17.18
CA THR A 283 -9.98 -12.91 -16.97
C THR A 283 -9.77 -11.81 -15.95
N THR A 284 -10.47 -10.68 -16.03
CA THR A 284 -10.31 -9.58 -15.07
C THR A 284 -10.81 -9.94 -13.67
N SER A 285 -11.92 -10.68 -13.57
CA SER A 285 -12.44 -11.12 -12.25
C SER A 285 -11.49 -12.11 -11.58
N SER A 286 -10.93 -13.05 -12.35
CA SER A 286 -9.92 -14.00 -11.87
C SER A 286 -8.62 -13.30 -11.46
N LEU A 287 -8.19 -12.31 -12.24
CA LEU A 287 -7.03 -11.49 -11.97
C LEU A 287 -7.16 -10.72 -10.66
N ASN A 288 -8.26 -9.97 -10.47
CA ASN A 288 -8.47 -9.17 -9.27
C ASN A 288 -8.46 -10.03 -8.00
N THR A 289 -9.20 -11.14 -7.99
CA THR A 289 -9.25 -12.02 -6.81
C THR A 289 -7.89 -12.68 -6.53
N SER A 290 -7.16 -13.08 -7.58
CA SER A 290 -5.82 -13.66 -7.41
C SER A 290 -4.78 -12.63 -6.97
N GLU A 291 -4.84 -11.40 -7.47
CA GLU A 291 -3.98 -10.28 -7.07
C GLU A 291 -4.22 -9.91 -5.61
N ALA A 292 -5.47 -9.79 -5.16
CA ALA A 292 -5.78 -9.53 -3.76
C ALA A 292 -5.19 -10.60 -2.83
N LEU A 293 -5.28 -11.88 -3.23
CA LEU A 293 -4.65 -12.99 -2.51
C LEU A 293 -3.13 -12.87 -2.45
N PHE A 294 -2.48 -12.70 -3.60
CA PHE A 294 -1.02 -12.65 -3.66
C PHE A 294 -0.43 -11.40 -3.05
N SER A 295 -1.15 -10.27 -3.09
CA SER A 295 -0.70 -9.03 -2.47
C SER A 295 -0.50 -9.20 -0.95
N ILE A 296 -1.31 -10.06 -0.31
CA ILE A 296 -1.20 -10.42 1.12
C ILE A 296 -0.24 -11.60 1.32
N ALA A 297 -0.32 -12.64 0.49
CA ALA A 297 0.58 -13.79 0.59
C ALA A 297 2.06 -13.40 0.38
N ALA A 298 2.34 -12.36 -0.42
CA ALA A 298 3.68 -11.83 -0.65
C ALA A 298 4.42 -11.41 0.64
N LEU A 299 3.69 -11.09 1.73
CA LEU A 299 4.28 -10.81 3.03
C LEU A 299 5.06 -12.01 3.58
N TYR A 300 4.58 -13.23 3.32
CA TYR A 300 5.27 -14.46 3.70
C TYR A 300 6.30 -14.88 2.63
N LEU A 301 5.94 -14.74 1.36
CA LEU A 301 6.73 -15.31 0.25
C LEU A 301 7.98 -14.47 -0.09
N ILE A 302 7.97 -13.16 0.20
CA ILE A 302 9.01 -12.20 -0.23
C ILE A 302 9.30 -11.16 0.87
N GLU A 303 8.64 -11.23 2.04
CA GLU A 303 8.82 -10.28 3.16
C GLU A 303 8.60 -8.80 2.77
N LYS A 304 7.72 -8.57 1.80
CA LYS A 304 7.39 -7.22 1.32
C LYS A 304 5.88 -7.05 1.16
N ASN A 305 5.38 -5.91 1.60
CA ASN A 305 4.01 -5.47 1.31
C ASN A 305 3.90 -4.95 -0.13
N ARG A 306 2.72 -5.12 -0.72
CA ARG A 306 2.43 -4.86 -2.15
C ARG A 306 1.09 -4.17 -2.39
N SER A 307 0.20 -4.13 -1.39
CA SER A 307 -1.08 -3.43 -1.43
C SER A 307 -1.36 -2.74 -0.09
N GLY A 308 -2.29 -1.80 -0.05
CA GLY A 308 -2.71 -1.16 1.21
C GLY A 308 -3.34 -2.15 2.19
N ALA A 309 -3.97 -3.21 1.69
CA ALA A 309 -4.45 -4.31 2.52
C ALA A 309 -3.29 -5.11 3.13
N SER A 310 -2.23 -5.41 2.38
CA SER A 310 -1.08 -6.13 2.93
C SER A 310 -0.21 -5.28 3.87
N VAL A 311 -0.12 -3.96 3.66
CA VAL A 311 0.47 -3.05 4.66
C VAL A 311 -0.28 -3.13 5.99
N ALA A 312 -1.62 -3.18 5.96
CA ALA A 312 -2.41 -3.30 7.19
C ALA A 312 -2.15 -4.65 7.88
N VAL A 313 -2.14 -5.74 7.13
CA VAL A 313 -1.83 -7.09 7.65
C VAL A 313 -0.43 -7.15 8.28
N ASP A 314 0.58 -6.62 7.60
CA ASP A 314 1.96 -6.54 8.06
C ASP A 314 2.08 -5.83 9.42
N LYS A 315 1.44 -4.68 9.55
CA LYS A 315 1.43 -3.90 10.81
C LYS A 315 0.63 -4.54 11.94
N ILE A 316 -0.38 -5.33 11.62
CA ILE A 316 -1.15 -6.11 12.60
C ILE A 316 -0.29 -7.27 13.12
N LEU A 317 0.44 -7.96 12.23
CA LEU A 317 1.27 -9.12 12.56
C LEU A 317 2.63 -8.76 13.16
N GLY A 318 3.13 -7.55 12.94
CA GLY A 318 4.38 -7.07 13.54
C GLY A 318 5.65 -7.38 12.74
N GLY A 319 5.54 -7.64 11.43
CA GLY A 319 6.68 -7.72 10.50
C GLY A 319 7.14 -9.13 10.11
N GLU A 320 6.74 -10.19 10.81
CA GLU A 320 7.06 -11.57 10.43
C GLU A 320 5.78 -12.43 10.39
N VAL A 321 5.51 -13.00 9.22
CA VAL A 321 4.39 -13.91 9.00
C VAL A 321 4.90 -15.34 9.16
N GLY A 322 4.39 -16.09 10.13
CA GLY A 322 4.68 -17.51 10.26
C GLY A 322 3.93 -18.35 9.23
N THR A 323 4.35 -19.61 9.04
CA THR A 323 3.61 -20.59 8.21
C THR A 323 2.17 -20.78 8.70
N SER A 324 1.97 -20.81 10.03
CA SER A 324 0.64 -20.90 10.67
C SER A 324 -0.25 -19.69 10.37
N ASP A 325 0.34 -18.50 10.33
CA ASP A 325 -0.36 -17.25 10.07
C ASP A 325 -0.79 -17.22 8.60
N LEU A 326 0.10 -17.60 7.68
CA LEU A 326 -0.24 -17.73 6.27
C LEU A 326 -1.36 -18.75 6.02
N VAL A 327 -1.30 -19.93 6.64
CA VAL A 327 -2.37 -20.94 6.51
C VAL A 327 -3.70 -20.39 7.01
N SER A 328 -3.72 -19.72 8.16
CA SER A 328 -4.93 -19.09 8.71
C SER A 328 -5.46 -17.98 7.79
N ILE A 329 -4.58 -17.15 7.23
CA ILE A 329 -4.93 -16.10 6.26
C ILE A 329 -5.57 -16.72 5.02
N LEU A 330 -4.91 -17.69 4.38
CA LEU A 330 -5.42 -18.36 3.17
C LEU A 330 -6.75 -19.08 3.44
N ALA A 331 -6.91 -19.70 4.61
CA ALA A 331 -8.17 -20.32 5.01
C ALA A 331 -9.29 -19.28 5.17
N SER A 332 -9.03 -18.14 5.84
CA SER A 332 -10.01 -17.06 5.97
C SER A 332 -10.43 -16.48 4.63
N MET A 333 -9.49 -16.31 3.70
CA MET A 333 -9.71 -15.83 2.34
C MET A 333 -10.53 -16.83 1.51
N LEU A 334 -10.26 -18.13 1.65
CA LEU A 334 -11.06 -19.18 1.00
C LEU A 334 -12.51 -19.14 1.49
N ILE A 335 -12.73 -19.11 2.80
CA ILE A 335 -14.08 -19.06 3.39
C ILE A 335 -14.81 -17.79 2.93
N ALA A 336 -14.16 -16.63 3.02
CA ALA A 336 -14.73 -15.36 2.61
C ALA A 336 -15.09 -15.35 1.11
N GLY A 337 -14.23 -15.90 0.25
CA GLY A 337 -14.48 -15.99 -1.18
C GLY A 337 -15.59 -16.96 -1.55
N LEU A 338 -15.69 -18.13 -0.89
CA LEU A 338 -16.80 -19.06 -1.08
C LEU A 338 -18.14 -18.45 -0.63
N LEU A 339 -18.16 -17.77 0.51
CA LEU A 339 -19.35 -17.06 1.00
C LEU A 339 -19.74 -15.93 0.03
N SER A 340 -18.78 -15.10 -0.38
CA SER A 340 -19.02 -13.96 -1.29
C SER A 340 -19.50 -14.44 -2.66
N GLY A 341 -18.88 -15.48 -3.22
CA GLY A 341 -19.30 -16.10 -4.47
C GLY A 341 -20.71 -16.68 -4.38
N GLY A 342 -21.04 -17.36 -3.27
CA GLY A 342 -22.39 -17.86 -3.02
C GLY A 342 -23.43 -16.74 -2.90
N VAL A 343 -23.14 -15.70 -2.13
CA VAL A 343 -24.02 -14.53 -1.97
C VAL A 343 -24.25 -13.84 -3.32
N MET A 344 -23.18 -13.54 -4.07
CA MET A 344 -23.28 -12.87 -5.37
C MET A 344 -24.01 -13.73 -6.41
N TRP A 345 -23.78 -15.05 -6.42
CA TRP A 345 -24.48 -15.98 -7.31
C TRP A 345 -25.99 -16.00 -7.07
N LEU A 346 -26.41 -16.02 -5.79
CA LEU A 346 -27.82 -16.10 -5.40
C LEU A 346 -28.52 -14.73 -5.50
N SER A 347 -27.82 -13.65 -5.18
CA SER A 347 -28.41 -12.30 -5.08
C SER A 347 -28.17 -11.41 -6.30
N GLY A 348 -27.41 -11.87 -7.30
CA GLY A 348 -26.99 -11.07 -8.46
C GLY A 348 -28.11 -10.32 -9.17
N ARG A 349 -29.28 -10.97 -9.35
CA ARG A 349 -30.47 -10.31 -9.93
C ARG A 349 -30.97 -9.15 -9.05
N ARG A 350 -31.10 -9.38 -7.74
CA ARG A 350 -31.56 -8.35 -6.80
C ARG A 350 -30.56 -7.20 -6.69
N LEU A 351 -29.27 -7.49 -6.71
CA LEU A 351 -28.21 -6.48 -6.69
C LEU A 351 -28.25 -5.59 -7.94
N ALA A 352 -28.41 -6.18 -9.12
CA ALA A 352 -28.58 -5.44 -10.37
C ALA A 352 -29.83 -4.54 -10.33
N GLU A 353 -30.96 -5.07 -9.87
CA GLU A 353 -32.21 -4.31 -9.73
C GLU A 353 -32.11 -3.18 -8.68
N MET A 354 -31.40 -3.43 -7.57
CA MET A 354 -31.18 -2.44 -6.50
C MET A 354 -30.34 -1.26 -7.01
N ILE A 355 -29.25 -1.54 -7.73
CA ILE A 355 -28.35 -0.51 -8.24
C ILE A 355 -29.04 0.43 -9.22
N ASN A 356 -29.98 -0.08 -10.01
CA ASN A 356 -30.76 0.75 -10.93
C ASN A 356 -31.69 1.75 -10.21
N ARG A 357 -31.98 1.54 -8.92
CA ARG A 357 -32.81 2.45 -8.11
C ARG A 357 -31.99 3.47 -7.33
N LEU A 358 -30.66 3.36 -7.33
CA LEU A 358 -29.81 4.25 -6.57
C LEU A 358 -29.71 5.60 -7.26
N ASN A 359 -29.86 6.67 -6.48
CA ASN A 359 -29.45 7.99 -6.92
C ASN A 359 -27.92 8.05 -6.95
N VAL A 360 -27.34 7.74 -8.11
CA VAL A 360 -25.88 7.67 -8.34
C VAL A 360 -25.21 9.00 -8.00
N THR A 361 -25.82 10.11 -8.42
CA THR A 361 -25.30 11.46 -8.18
C THR A 361 -25.27 11.80 -6.69
N GLY A 362 -26.35 11.51 -5.96
CA GLY A 362 -26.43 11.72 -4.51
C GLY A 362 -25.48 10.82 -3.73
N LEU A 363 -25.34 9.56 -4.14
CA LEU A 363 -24.41 8.60 -3.55
C LEU A 363 -22.95 9.07 -3.73
N ASN A 364 -22.58 9.48 -4.95
CA ASN A 364 -21.23 9.94 -5.26
C ASN A 364 -20.87 11.20 -4.43
N TRP A 365 -21.78 12.17 -4.31
CA TRP A 365 -21.57 13.34 -3.44
C TRP A 365 -21.40 12.96 -1.97
N SER A 366 -22.22 12.03 -1.48
CA SER A 366 -22.15 11.55 -0.10
C SER A 366 -20.80 10.91 0.20
N VAL A 367 -20.27 10.10 -0.73
CA VAL A 367 -18.95 9.47 -0.59
C VAL A 367 -17.82 10.50 -0.65
N ILE A 368 -17.90 11.49 -1.55
CA ILE A 368 -16.91 12.59 -1.61
C ILE A 368 -16.87 13.33 -0.27
N VAL A 369 -18.03 13.81 0.22
CA VAL A 369 -18.11 14.52 1.50
C VAL A 369 -17.58 13.67 2.63
N PHE A 370 -17.96 12.39 2.68
CA PHE A 370 -17.44 11.43 3.66
C PHE A 370 -15.92 11.34 3.63
N LEU A 371 -15.29 11.21 2.45
CA LEU A 371 -13.83 11.13 2.32
C LEU A 371 -13.14 12.43 2.77
N PHE A 372 -13.69 13.61 2.46
CA PHE A 372 -13.14 14.89 2.92
C PHE A 372 -13.22 15.03 4.45
N VAL A 373 -14.39 14.75 5.03
CA VAL A 373 -14.59 14.81 6.49
C VAL A 373 -13.66 13.81 7.19
N LEU A 374 -13.60 12.58 6.69
CA LEU A 374 -12.75 11.53 7.26
C LEU A 374 -11.27 11.92 7.20
N THR A 375 -10.81 12.42 6.05
CA THR A 375 -9.43 12.89 5.89
C THR A 375 -9.11 14.01 6.86
N TYR A 376 -10.01 14.96 7.02
CA TYR A 376 -9.83 16.07 7.96
C TYR A 376 -9.77 15.58 9.42
N LEU A 377 -10.65 14.66 9.82
CA LEU A 377 -10.70 14.16 11.19
C LEU A 377 -9.43 13.40 11.60
N PHE A 378 -8.85 12.63 10.69
CA PHE A 378 -7.70 11.76 10.99
C PHE A 378 -6.34 12.35 10.65
N LEU A 379 -6.25 13.23 9.64
CA LEU A 379 -4.98 13.75 9.12
C LEU A 379 -4.93 15.28 9.09
N GLY A 380 -5.99 15.94 9.58
CA GLY A 380 -6.09 17.39 9.60
C GLY A 380 -6.09 18.01 8.20
N LEU A 381 -5.69 19.29 8.15
CA LEU A 381 -5.63 20.06 6.91
C LEU A 381 -4.54 19.57 5.94
N GLY A 382 -3.45 18.97 6.46
CA GLY A 382 -2.39 18.39 5.65
C GLY A 382 -2.90 17.24 4.78
N GLY A 383 -3.65 16.30 5.37
CA GLY A 383 -4.29 15.21 4.64
C GLY A 383 -5.28 15.70 3.59
N VAL A 384 -6.10 16.72 3.91
CA VAL A 384 -7.05 17.31 2.96
C VAL A 384 -6.33 17.94 1.77
N THR A 385 -5.19 18.59 2.01
CA THR A 385 -4.36 19.16 0.94
C THR A 385 -3.86 18.08 -0.02
N VAL A 386 -3.37 16.95 0.52
CA VAL A 386 -2.95 15.80 -0.29
C VAL A 386 -4.13 15.22 -1.07
N LEU A 387 -5.31 15.09 -0.44
CA LEU A 387 -6.53 14.59 -1.08
C LEU A 387 -6.93 15.46 -2.28
N VAL A 388 -6.91 16.78 -2.13
CA VAL A 388 -7.23 17.72 -3.21
C VAL A 388 -6.20 17.63 -4.34
N ALA A 389 -4.90 17.64 -4.02
CA ALA A 389 -3.83 17.50 -5.00
C ALA A 389 -3.97 16.22 -5.83
N ALA A 390 -4.16 15.11 -5.14
CA ALA A 390 -4.39 13.80 -5.74
C ALA A 390 -5.65 13.75 -6.59
N SER A 391 -6.74 14.40 -6.15
CA SER A 391 -7.98 14.48 -6.92
C SER A 391 -7.79 15.22 -8.24
N LEU A 392 -7.02 16.32 -8.25
CA LEU A 392 -6.73 17.07 -9.46
C LEU A 392 -5.88 16.25 -10.45
N VAL A 393 -4.81 15.62 -9.96
CA VAL A 393 -4.00 14.69 -10.78
C VAL A 393 -4.86 13.54 -11.31
N GLY A 394 -5.75 12.99 -10.48
CA GLY A 394 -6.67 11.92 -10.84
C GLY A 394 -7.65 12.28 -11.96
N LEU A 395 -7.95 13.57 -12.16
CA LEU A 395 -8.80 14.06 -13.24
C LEU A 395 -8.06 14.18 -14.59
N LEU A 396 -6.71 14.21 -14.60
CA LEU A 396 -5.91 14.40 -15.81
C LEU A 396 -6.11 13.35 -16.90
N PRO A 397 -6.19 12.03 -16.62
CA PRO A 397 -6.40 11.04 -17.68
C PRO A 397 -7.70 11.31 -18.45
N MET A 398 -8.74 11.76 -17.73
CA MET A 398 -10.05 12.05 -18.29
C MET A 398 -10.04 13.36 -19.10
N ALA A 399 -9.23 14.34 -18.69
CA ALA A 399 -9.03 15.59 -19.43
C ALA A 399 -8.17 15.42 -20.70
N LEU A 400 -7.12 14.59 -20.63
CA LEU A 400 -6.13 14.42 -21.70
C LEU A 400 -6.37 13.20 -22.59
N GLY A 401 -7.45 12.45 -22.34
CA GLY A 401 -7.80 11.25 -23.10
C GLY A 401 -6.83 10.07 -22.91
N ALA A 402 -6.13 10.01 -21.77
CA ALA A 402 -5.27 8.89 -21.38
C ALA A 402 -6.03 7.88 -20.51
N ARG A 403 -5.56 6.63 -20.45
CA ARG A 403 -6.13 5.61 -19.56
C ARG A 403 -5.84 5.94 -18.09
N ARG A 404 -6.79 5.64 -17.21
CA ARG A 404 -6.59 5.77 -15.74
C ARG A 404 -5.40 4.97 -15.21
N ALA A 405 -5.02 3.89 -15.90
CA ALA A 405 -3.81 3.09 -15.62
C ALA A 405 -2.54 3.94 -15.50
N GLN A 406 -2.44 5.06 -16.25
CA GLN A 406 -1.27 5.94 -16.21
C GLN A 406 -1.07 6.63 -14.86
N LEU A 407 -2.12 6.76 -14.02
CA LEU A 407 -1.99 7.30 -12.66
C LEU A 407 -1.11 6.43 -11.75
N MET A 408 -0.82 5.19 -12.15
CA MET A 408 0.12 4.32 -11.44
C MET A 408 1.57 4.82 -11.52
N GLY A 409 1.86 5.83 -12.35
CA GLY A 409 3.10 6.59 -12.25
C GLY A 409 3.38 7.10 -10.83
N PHE A 410 2.32 7.40 -10.05
CA PHE A 410 2.39 7.71 -8.61
C PHE A 410 3.21 6.71 -7.80
N PHE A 411 3.15 5.42 -8.14
CA PHE A 411 3.98 4.39 -7.50
C PHE A 411 5.22 4.06 -8.33
N LEU A 412 5.04 3.84 -9.64
CA LEU A 412 6.09 3.32 -10.50
C LEU A 412 7.28 4.28 -10.62
N VAL A 413 7.05 5.60 -10.69
CA VAL A 413 8.15 6.56 -10.81
C VAL A 413 9.01 6.60 -9.54
N PRO A 414 8.46 6.82 -8.32
CA PRO A 414 9.27 6.72 -7.09
C PRO A 414 9.98 5.39 -6.94
N VAL A 415 9.33 4.28 -7.27
CA VAL A 415 9.92 2.93 -7.17
C VAL A 415 11.04 2.73 -8.18
N LEU A 416 10.87 3.18 -9.44
CA LEU A 416 11.93 3.16 -10.44
C LEU A 416 13.15 3.94 -9.99
N LEU A 417 12.94 5.13 -9.40
CA LEU A 417 14.04 5.94 -8.87
C LEU A 417 14.74 5.25 -7.69
N TYR A 418 13.98 4.66 -6.77
CA TYR A 418 14.51 3.87 -5.65
C TYR A 418 15.46 2.76 -6.16
N TYR A 419 14.98 1.91 -7.07
CA TYR A 419 15.77 0.78 -7.57
C TYR A 419 16.84 1.16 -8.61
N SER A 420 16.82 2.39 -9.12
CA SER A 420 17.89 2.90 -10.01
C SER A 420 19.17 3.25 -9.25
N GLY A 421 19.13 3.37 -7.92
CA GLY A 421 20.23 3.88 -7.09
C GLY A 421 20.38 5.42 -7.09
N HIS A 422 19.65 6.15 -7.95
CA HIS A 422 19.74 7.61 -8.08
C HIS A 422 18.72 8.36 -7.21
N GLN A 423 18.06 7.68 -6.28
CA GLN A 423 17.07 8.32 -5.42
C GLN A 423 17.69 9.45 -4.58
N ALA A 424 18.88 9.23 -4.02
CA ALA A 424 19.56 10.23 -3.20
C ALA A 424 19.83 11.52 -3.99
N GLU A 425 20.34 11.40 -5.22
CA GLU A 425 20.63 12.54 -6.11
C GLU A 425 19.38 13.36 -6.45
N ILE A 426 18.24 12.70 -6.68
CA ILE A 426 16.99 13.37 -7.03
C ILE A 426 16.33 14.01 -5.81
N VAL A 427 16.36 13.31 -4.67
CA VAL A 427 15.86 13.84 -3.40
C VAL A 427 16.67 15.07 -2.98
N GLU A 428 17.99 15.03 -3.15
CA GLU A 428 18.90 16.17 -2.94
C GLU A 428 18.62 17.30 -3.95
N PHE A 429 18.51 16.98 -5.24
CA PHE A 429 18.17 17.95 -6.30
C PHE A 429 16.83 18.66 -6.06
N LEU A 430 15.83 17.92 -5.56
CA LEU A 430 14.51 18.46 -5.23
C LEU A 430 14.45 19.11 -3.83
N SER A 431 15.56 19.10 -3.09
CA SER A 431 15.65 19.59 -1.70
C SER A 431 14.60 18.95 -0.78
N ILE A 432 14.25 17.69 -1.02
CA ILE A 432 13.31 16.89 -0.22
C ILE A 432 14.12 16.24 0.91
N GLU A 433 14.78 17.02 1.75
CA GLU A 433 15.52 16.42 2.87
C GLU A 433 14.55 15.74 3.84
N ALA A 434 14.68 14.42 3.93
CA ALA A 434 14.12 13.59 4.97
C ALA A 434 14.57 14.12 6.34
N ARG A 435 13.71 14.91 7.00
CA ARG A 435 13.95 15.33 8.38
C ARG A 435 13.72 14.14 9.31
N LEU A 436 14.79 13.38 9.54
CA LEU A 436 15.00 12.52 10.71
C LEU A 436 15.06 13.32 12.04
N ASN A 437 14.75 14.62 12.03
CA ASN A 437 14.63 15.43 13.24
C ASN A 437 13.15 15.65 13.56
N GLU A 438 12.67 14.99 14.61
CA GLU A 438 11.51 15.46 15.36
C GLU A 438 11.77 16.91 15.79
N SER A 439 11.11 17.86 15.13
CA SER A 439 10.93 19.19 15.67
C SER A 439 9.58 19.74 15.26
N SER A 440 8.85 20.18 16.27
CA SER A 440 7.55 20.79 16.22
C SER A 440 7.58 22.12 15.48
N SER A 441 6.96 22.15 14.29
CA SER A 441 6.06 23.24 13.92
C SER A 441 5.17 22.75 12.78
N LEU A 442 3.90 22.53 13.11
CA LEU A 442 2.81 22.43 12.15
C LEU A 442 2.95 23.56 11.13
N ILE A 443 2.77 23.25 9.85
CA ILE A 443 2.60 24.26 8.80
C ILE A 443 1.62 25.32 9.32
N THR A 444 2.03 26.58 9.32
CA THR A 444 1.18 27.65 9.85
C THR A 444 -0.12 27.69 9.05
N LEU A 445 -1.26 27.85 9.73
CA LEU A 445 -2.59 27.97 9.12
C LEU A 445 -2.57 28.95 7.93
N ASN A 446 -1.80 30.03 8.03
CA ASN A 446 -1.62 31.04 6.98
C ASN A 446 -0.96 30.50 5.70
N GLN A 447 -0.04 29.54 5.79
CA GLN A 447 0.64 28.94 4.63
C GLN A 447 -0.25 27.94 3.90
N ILE A 448 -1.01 27.12 4.65
CA ILE A 448 -2.06 26.26 4.07
C ILE A 448 -3.17 27.11 3.46
N MET A 449 -3.59 28.18 4.15
CA MET A 449 -4.60 29.09 3.63
C MET A 449 -4.10 29.81 2.39
N LEU A 450 -2.85 30.27 2.33
CA LEU A 450 -2.32 30.93 1.14
C LEU A 450 -2.21 29.97 -0.06
N SER A 451 -1.73 28.74 0.14
CA SER A 451 -1.65 27.75 -0.94
C SER A 451 -3.05 27.31 -1.42
N THR A 452 -3.99 27.13 -0.50
CA THR A 452 -5.39 26.79 -0.79
C THR A 452 -6.10 27.96 -1.48
N LEU A 453 -5.87 29.20 -1.04
CA LEU A 453 -6.43 30.41 -1.66
C LEU A 453 -5.85 30.65 -3.05
N CYS A 454 -4.55 30.43 -3.26
CA CYS A 454 -3.95 30.47 -4.58
C CYS A 454 -4.57 29.41 -5.50
N ALA A 455 -4.75 28.17 -5.02
CA ALA A 455 -5.39 27.10 -5.78
C ALA A 455 -6.85 27.43 -6.14
N ILE A 456 -7.62 27.94 -5.18
CA ILE A 456 -9.01 28.39 -5.40
C ILE A 456 -9.04 29.58 -6.37
N PHE A 457 -8.15 30.56 -6.20
CA PHE A 457 -8.09 31.76 -7.04
C PHE A 457 -7.78 31.43 -8.50
N PHE A 458 -6.73 30.64 -8.75
CA PHE A 458 -6.39 30.19 -10.10
C PHE A 458 -7.48 29.28 -10.69
N GLY A 459 -8.06 28.37 -9.88
CA GLY A 459 -9.20 27.55 -10.28
C GLY A 459 -10.44 28.39 -10.65
N SER A 460 -10.67 29.50 -9.94
CA SER A 460 -11.81 30.41 -10.16
C SER A 460 -11.64 31.26 -11.42
N ILE A 461 -10.43 31.76 -11.69
CA ILE A 461 -10.12 32.49 -12.94
C ILE A 461 -10.36 31.60 -14.15
N VAL A 462 -9.91 30.35 -14.07
CA VAL A 462 -10.11 29.34 -15.09
C VAL A 462 -11.59 29.01 -15.26
N TYR A 463 -12.33 28.77 -14.18
CA TYR A 463 -13.77 28.54 -14.22
C TYR A 463 -14.53 29.68 -14.89
N LEU A 464 -14.21 30.93 -14.52
CA LEU A 464 -14.84 32.12 -15.09
C LEU A 464 -14.50 32.31 -16.58
N TYR A 465 -13.27 32.00 -16.99
CA TYR A 465 -12.86 32.03 -18.39
C TYR A 465 -13.60 30.96 -19.22
N VAL A 466 -13.80 29.77 -18.66
CA VAL A 466 -14.53 28.65 -19.29
C VAL A 466 -16.04 28.93 -19.37
N ALA A 467 -16.64 29.45 -18.30
CA ALA A 467 -18.06 29.79 -18.24
C ALA A 467 -18.44 30.89 -19.27
N LYS A 468 -17.50 31.78 -19.61
CA LYS A 468 -17.73 32.88 -20.54
C LYS A 468 -17.63 32.51 -22.02
N ASN A 469 -16.92 31.41 -22.36
CA ASN A 469 -16.55 31.10 -23.76
C ASN A 469 -17.18 29.81 -24.36
N GLN A 470 -18.11 29.13 -23.67
CA GLN A 470 -18.89 28.00 -24.24
C GLN A 470 -18.04 26.94 -25.01
N LEU A 471 -16.81 26.69 -24.57
CA LEU A 471 -15.94 25.70 -25.21
C LEU A 471 -16.32 24.28 -24.74
N LYS A 472 -16.59 23.39 -25.70
CA LYS A 472 -16.76 21.96 -25.45
C LYS A 472 -15.55 21.41 -24.69
N PHE A 473 -15.84 20.57 -23.69
CA PHE A 473 -15.06 19.99 -22.59
C PHE A 473 -13.53 19.75 -22.76
N ILE A 474 -13.01 19.65 -23.99
CA ILE A 474 -11.67 19.10 -24.29
C ILE A 474 -10.55 20.16 -24.23
N GLY A 475 -10.86 21.46 -24.32
CA GLY A 475 -9.82 22.51 -24.38
C GLY A 475 -9.57 23.24 -23.05
N GLY A 476 -10.57 23.96 -22.55
CA GLY A 476 -10.38 24.93 -21.45
C GLY A 476 -10.32 24.31 -20.05
N ILE A 477 -11.15 23.30 -19.77
CA ILE A 477 -11.17 22.60 -18.48
C ILE A 477 -9.92 21.74 -18.31
N GLY A 478 -9.43 21.11 -19.37
CA GLY A 478 -8.18 20.35 -19.34
C GLY A 478 -6.97 21.22 -19.04
N VAL A 479 -6.86 22.39 -19.69
CA VAL A 479 -5.83 23.40 -19.35
C VAL A 479 -5.99 23.87 -17.91
N GLY A 480 -7.23 24.07 -17.45
CA GLY A 480 -7.55 24.41 -16.07
C GLY A 480 -7.07 23.40 -15.04
N ILE A 481 -7.37 22.12 -15.26
CA ILE A 481 -6.93 21.00 -14.41
C ILE A 481 -5.42 20.88 -14.46
N CYS A 482 -4.79 21.01 -15.63
CA CYS A 482 -3.33 21.01 -15.76
C CYS A 482 -2.69 22.17 -14.98
N LEU A 483 -3.20 23.40 -15.09
CA LEU A 483 -2.69 24.57 -14.37
C LEU A 483 -2.90 24.44 -12.86
N ALA A 484 -4.07 23.97 -12.43
CA ALA A 484 -4.34 23.70 -11.01
C ALA A 484 -3.41 22.61 -10.47
N THR A 485 -3.19 21.55 -11.25
CA THR A 485 -2.29 20.45 -10.88
C THR A 485 -0.84 20.92 -10.76
N ILE A 486 -0.35 21.68 -11.74
CA ILE A 486 0.99 22.28 -11.71
C ILE A 486 1.12 23.23 -10.51
N SER A 487 0.11 24.07 -10.24
CA SER A 487 0.14 25.01 -9.11
C SER A 487 0.19 24.28 -7.76
N VAL A 488 -0.57 23.20 -7.62
CA VAL A 488 -0.58 22.39 -6.40
C VAL A 488 0.71 21.58 -6.25
N LEU A 489 1.26 21.01 -7.33
CA LEU A 489 2.56 20.34 -7.30
C LEU A 489 3.69 21.30 -6.96
N MET A 490 3.70 22.51 -7.53
CA MET A 490 4.66 23.56 -7.17
C MET A 490 4.49 24.01 -5.72
N ALA A 491 3.26 24.10 -5.20
CA ALA A 491 3.01 24.38 -3.79
C ALA A 491 3.53 23.25 -2.89
N LEU A 492 3.31 21.98 -3.26
CA LEU A 492 3.85 20.83 -2.53
C LEU A 492 5.39 20.84 -2.54
N LEU A 493 6.02 21.07 -3.70
CA LEU A 493 7.48 21.12 -3.86
C LEU A 493 8.12 22.30 -3.12
N THR A 494 7.45 23.46 -3.05
CA THR A 494 7.92 24.62 -2.28
C THR A 494 7.75 24.44 -0.78
N ILE A 495 6.74 23.68 -0.34
CA ILE A 495 6.59 23.28 1.07
C ILE A 495 7.67 22.28 1.47
N THR A 496 8.04 21.34 0.58
CA THR A 496 9.10 20.37 0.85
C THR A 496 10.51 20.97 0.76
N GLY A 497 10.74 21.94 -0.15
CA GLY A 497 12.06 22.53 -0.40
C GLY A 497 12.48 23.71 0.48
N ARG A 498 11.68 24.13 1.48
CA ARG A 498 12.08 25.19 2.42
C ARG A 498 12.77 24.61 3.65
N SER A 499 14.07 24.87 3.79
CA SER A 499 14.76 24.80 5.07
C SER A 499 14.12 25.81 6.03
N PHE A 500 13.31 25.34 6.99
CA PHE A 500 12.86 26.19 8.09
C PHE A 500 14.09 26.67 8.87
N PRO A 501 14.31 27.99 9.01
CA PRO A 501 15.44 28.51 9.75
C PRO A 501 15.33 28.10 11.22
N GLY A 502 16.47 27.69 11.78
CA GLY A 502 16.60 27.24 13.15
C GLY A 502 16.10 28.29 14.14
N SER A 503 15.35 27.83 15.13
CA SER A 503 15.32 28.48 16.43
C SER A 503 16.20 27.66 17.37
N ASP A 504 17.24 28.30 17.91
CA ASP A 504 18.15 27.82 18.95
C ASP A 504 17.46 27.54 20.31
N VAL A 505 16.31 26.88 20.29
CA VAL A 505 15.63 26.42 21.50
C VAL A 505 15.66 24.90 21.46
N PRO A 506 16.52 24.24 22.27
CA PRO A 506 16.45 22.79 22.40
C PRO A 506 15.02 22.41 22.82
N PRO A 507 14.43 21.34 22.24
CA PRO A 507 13.06 20.97 22.55
C PRO A 507 12.94 20.78 24.05
N LYS A 508 12.05 21.57 24.66
CA LYS A 508 11.55 21.29 25.99
C LYS A 508 10.73 20.01 25.85
N LEU A 509 11.39 18.87 26.10
CA LEU A 509 10.75 17.56 26.23
C LEU A 509 9.51 17.74 27.10
N ILE A 510 8.36 17.36 26.56
CA ILE A 510 7.13 17.24 27.33
C ILE A 510 7.42 16.21 28.42
N ASP A 511 7.46 16.65 29.67
CA ASP A 511 7.53 15.84 30.89
C ASP A 511 6.23 15.01 31.07
N SER A 512 5.93 14.14 30.12
CA SER A 512 5.13 12.96 30.39
C SER A 512 6.11 11.83 30.64
N ALA A 513 6.17 11.33 31.87
CA ALA A 513 6.98 10.17 32.24
C ALA A 513 6.82 9.06 31.17
N PRO A 514 7.91 8.46 30.69
CA PRO A 514 7.82 7.45 29.65
C PRO A 514 6.95 6.28 30.13
N LYS A 515 5.96 5.91 29.30
CA LYS A 515 5.04 4.82 29.61
C LYS A 515 5.76 3.50 29.31
N LEU A 516 6.25 2.83 30.35
CA LEU A 516 6.78 1.47 30.25
C LEU A 516 5.64 0.52 29.82
N ILE A 517 5.93 -0.31 28.83
CA ILE A 517 5.00 -1.29 28.25
C ILE A 517 5.48 -2.68 28.69
N GLU A 518 4.59 -3.47 29.29
CA GLU A 518 4.88 -4.86 29.59
C GLU A 518 4.86 -5.72 28.32
N GLY A 519 5.78 -6.68 28.22
CA GLY A 519 5.84 -7.61 27.10
C GLY A 519 6.55 -8.91 27.45
N ARG A 520 6.48 -9.86 26.53
CA ARG A 520 7.20 -11.14 26.58
C ARG A 520 8.11 -11.25 25.37
N ILE A 521 9.35 -11.68 25.60
CA ILE A 521 10.27 -11.98 24.50
C ILE A 521 9.76 -13.17 23.69
N VAL A 522 9.57 -12.97 22.39
CA VAL A 522 9.17 -14.02 21.44
C VAL A 522 10.42 -14.69 20.86
N ARG A 523 11.35 -13.88 20.35
CA ARG A 523 12.57 -14.34 19.67
C ARG A 523 13.60 -13.20 19.60
N VAL A 524 14.89 -13.56 19.62
CA VAL A 524 15.99 -12.65 19.28
C VAL A 524 16.41 -12.93 17.85
N VAL A 525 16.54 -11.89 17.04
CA VAL A 525 16.91 -12.01 15.63
C VAL A 525 18.43 -12.02 15.50
N ASP A 526 19.07 -11.01 16.05
CA ASP A 526 20.51 -10.75 16.08
C ASP A 526 20.89 -9.98 17.36
N GLY A 527 22.08 -9.39 17.42
CA GLY A 527 22.61 -8.72 18.61
C GLY A 527 21.94 -7.39 19.00
N ASP A 528 21.12 -6.78 18.13
CA ASP A 528 20.41 -5.52 18.43
C ASP A 528 18.92 -5.54 18.05
N THR A 529 18.42 -6.63 17.46
CA THR A 529 17.06 -6.76 16.95
C THR A 529 16.34 -7.97 17.57
N LEU A 530 15.11 -7.76 18.06
CA LEU A 530 14.30 -8.79 18.72
C LEU A 530 12.80 -8.59 18.51
N TYR A 531 12.00 -9.61 18.83
CA TYR A 531 10.54 -9.56 18.82
C TYR A 531 9.96 -9.63 20.24
N ILE A 532 9.09 -8.67 20.56
CA ILE A 532 8.34 -8.61 21.82
C ILE A 532 6.86 -8.82 21.53
N ASP A 533 6.19 -9.70 22.27
CA ASP A 533 4.74 -9.76 22.32
C ASP A 533 4.24 -8.89 23.47
N SER A 534 3.44 -7.88 23.15
CA SER A 534 2.77 -7.02 24.12
C SER A 534 1.28 -7.00 23.80
N PHE A 535 0.46 -7.46 24.74
CA PHE A 535 -1.00 -7.54 24.58
C PHE A 535 -1.46 -8.30 23.32
N GLY A 536 -0.74 -9.37 22.93
CA GLY A 536 -1.05 -10.17 21.75
C GLY A 536 -0.65 -9.52 20.42
N ARG A 537 0.13 -8.43 20.45
CA ARG A 537 0.77 -7.83 19.28
C ARG A 537 2.26 -8.09 19.33
N ARG A 538 2.81 -8.62 18.24
CA ARG A 538 4.26 -8.71 18.07
C ARG A 538 4.82 -7.37 17.59
N HIS A 539 5.92 -6.97 18.21
CA HIS A 539 6.66 -5.77 17.89
C HIS A 539 8.07 -6.18 17.48
N ARG A 540 8.47 -5.84 16.24
CA ARG A 540 9.87 -5.92 15.82
C ARG A 540 10.61 -4.72 16.39
N ILE A 541 11.53 -4.99 17.30
CA ILE A 541 12.23 -3.98 18.10
C ILE A 541 13.68 -3.95 17.66
N ARG A 542 14.20 -2.74 17.43
CA ARG A 542 15.64 -2.47 17.38
C ARG A 542 16.04 -1.74 18.66
N LEU A 543 17.07 -2.24 19.32
CA LEU A 543 17.57 -1.67 20.57
C LEU A 543 18.13 -0.28 20.31
N HIS A 544 17.50 0.73 20.91
CA HIS A 544 17.86 2.12 20.71
C HIS A 544 19.25 2.44 21.26
N GLY A 545 20.04 3.16 20.45
CA GLY A 545 21.32 3.75 20.83
C GLY A 545 22.53 2.83 20.79
N ILE A 546 22.35 1.61 20.28
CA ILE A 546 23.43 0.63 20.11
C ILE A 546 23.39 0.04 18.70
N ASP A 547 24.50 -0.52 18.24
CA ASP A 547 24.60 -1.26 16.98
C ASP A 547 25.47 -2.50 17.24
N ALA A 548 24.94 -3.68 16.95
CA ALA A 548 25.64 -4.95 17.16
C ALA A 548 26.29 -5.45 15.86
N PRO A 549 27.24 -6.41 15.92
CA PRO A 549 27.83 -6.97 14.70
C PRO A 549 26.78 -7.64 13.80
N GLU A 550 26.94 -7.47 12.49
CA GLU A 550 25.99 -7.93 11.48
C GLU A 550 25.91 -9.45 11.41
N PHE A 551 24.73 -9.98 11.75
CA PHE A 551 24.49 -11.44 11.77
C PHE A 551 24.22 -12.02 10.39
N GLU A 552 23.62 -11.24 9.51
CA GLU A 552 23.27 -11.64 8.15
C GLU A 552 24.35 -11.20 7.15
N LYS A 553 24.36 -11.88 5.99
CA LYS A 553 25.24 -11.55 4.87
C LYS A 553 24.80 -10.21 4.27
N ILE A 554 25.74 -9.29 4.06
CA ILE A 554 25.48 -7.99 3.43
C ILE A 554 26.19 -7.93 2.08
N GLY A 555 25.43 -8.06 1.00
CA GLY A 555 25.97 -8.12 -0.37
C GLY A 555 26.96 -9.29 -0.52
N LYS A 556 28.23 -8.99 -0.81
CA LYS A 556 29.29 -10.01 -0.92
C LYS A 556 29.92 -10.41 0.41
N TYR A 557 29.63 -9.68 1.50
CA TYR A 557 30.30 -9.86 2.79
C TYR A 557 29.50 -10.83 3.67
N ASP A 558 30.18 -11.87 4.17
CA ASP A 558 29.58 -12.85 5.09
C ASP A 558 29.31 -12.24 6.48
N ARG A 559 28.76 -13.06 7.38
CA ARG A 559 28.49 -12.69 8.78
C ARG A 559 29.72 -12.03 9.42
N GLN A 560 29.49 -10.92 10.11
CA GLN A 560 30.55 -10.19 10.79
C GLN A 560 31.08 -11.00 12.00
N PRO A 561 32.40 -10.96 12.28
CA PRO A 561 32.94 -11.54 13.50
C PRO A 561 32.19 -11.05 14.76
N TYR A 562 32.00 -11.94 15.74
CA TYR A 562 31.27 -11.69 17.00
C TYR A 562 29.75 -11.53 16.91
N ALA A 563 29.15 -11.63 15.71
CA ALA A 563 27.70 -11.51 15.57
C ALA A 563 26.92 -12.64 16.25
N GLU A 564 27.47 -13.86 16.24
CA GLU A 564 26.83 -15.02 16.87
C GLU A 564 26.89 -14.92 18.39
N GLU A 565 28.05 -14.54 18.92
CA GLU A 565 28.29 -14.34 20.35
C GLU A 565 27.43 -13.19 20.90
N SER A 566 27.28 -12.09 20.15
CA SER A 566 26.37 -11.00 20.53
C SER A 566 24.92 -11.44 20.59
N LYS A 567 24.47 -12.24 19.62
CA LYS A 567 23.11 -12.78 19.59
C LYS A 567 22.87 -13.77 20.74
N GLU A 568 23.78 -14.72 20.93
CA GLU A 568 23.69 -15.74 21.99
C GLU A 568 23.66 -15.10 23.38
N TRP A 569 24.46 -14.05 23.58
CA TRP A 569 24.42 -13.30 24.83
C TRP A 569 23.04 -12.67 25.05
N LEU A 570 22.49 -11.99 24.03
CA LEU A 570 21.17 -11.37 24.13
C LEU A 570 20.07 -12.40 24.37
N GLU A 571 20.13 -13.54 23.69
CA GLU A 571 19.23 -14.68 23.91
C GLU A 571 19.32 -15.21 25.34
N SER A 572 20.54 -15.38 25.88
CA SER A 572 20.76 -15.87 27.25
C SER A 572 20.14 -14.94 28.30
N GLN A 573 20.19 -13.62 28.06
CA GLN A 573 19.61 -12.64 28.97
C GLN A 573 18.09 -12.55 28.84
N LEU A 574 17.53 -12.85 27.68
CA LEU A 574 16.12 -12.56 27.37
C LEU A 574 15.22 -13.78 27.20
N ALA A 575 15.77 -15.01 27.21
CA ALA A 575 15.04 -16.24 26.93
C ALA A 575 13.71 -16.32 27.71
N ARG A 576 12.59 -16.21 26.97
CA ARG A 576 11.20 -16.33 27.44
C ARG A 576 10.88 -15.49 28.70
N SER A 577 11.58 -14.38 28.87
CA SER A 577 11.42 -13.50 30.02
C SER A 577 10.27 -12.52 29.79
N ASN A 578 9.55 -12.17 30.87
CA ASN A 578 8.72 -10.97 30.88
C ASN A 578 9.66 -9.77 31.03
N ILE A 579 9.39 -8.73 30.25
CA ILE A 579 10.21 -7.53 30.16
C ILE A 579 9.31 -6.30 30.19
N GLU A 580 9.90 -5.16 30.48
CA GLU A 580 9.32 -3.84 30.27
C GLU A 580 10.08 -3.15 29.16
N TRP A 581 9.42 -2.38 28.30
CA TRP A 581 10.12 -1.65 27.25
C TRP A 581 9.50 -0.27 27.03
N GLU A 582 10.34 0.65 26.55
CA GLU A 582 9.98 2.03 26.26
C GLU A 582 10.23 2.31 24.78
N SER A 583 9.17 2.67 24.05
CA SER A 583 9.28 3.11 22.66
C SER A 583 9.89 4.52 22.60
N VAL A 584 10.96 4.66 21.82
CA VAL A 584 11.63 5.94 21.54
C VAL A 584 11.27 6.46 20.16
N GLY A 585 10.89 5.59 19.23
CA GLY A 585 10.50 5.97 17.87
C GLY A 585 10.34 4.77 16.95
N VAL A 586 10.26 5.00 15.65
CA VAL A 586 10.23 3.95 14.61
C VAL A 586 11.26 4.29 13.55
N ASP A 587 12.06 3.30 13.14
CA ASP A 587 13.07 3.49 12.09
C ASP A 587 12.45 3.42 10.67
N PRO A 588 13.18 3.81 9.61
CA PRO A 588 12.66 3.78 8.23
C PRO A 588 12.27 2.38 7.73
N PHE A 589 12.76 1.33 8.39
CA PHE A 589 12.45 -0.06 8.08
C PHE A 589 11.20 -0.58 8.82
N GLY A 590 10.55 0.29 9.60
CA GLY A 590 9.34 -0.03 10.35
C GLY A 590 9.59 -0.75 11.68
N ARG A 591 10.85 -0.85 12.13
CA ARG A 591 11.18 -1.40 13.46
C ARG A 591 10.97 -0.34 14.53
N VAL A 592 10.45 -0.74 15.67
CA VAL A 592 10.30 0.15 16.82
C VAL A 592 11.66 0.30 17.49
N LEU A 593 12.15 1.54 17.59
CA LEU A 593 13.34 1.87 18.37
C LEU A 593 12.96 1.89 19.84
N ALA A 594 13.54 1.01 20.66
CA ALA A 594 13.16 0.90 22.06
C ALA A 594 14.33 0.68 23.02
N VAL A 595 14.13 1.09 24.26
CA VAL A 595 14.95 0.66 25.40
C VAL A 595 14.23 -0.48 26.10
N VAL A 596 14.90 -1.63 26.22
CA VAL A 596 14.34 -2.83 26.85
C VAL A 596 14.90 -2.97 28.26
N TYR A 597 14.02 -3.32 29.19
CA TYR A 597 14.31 -3.50 30.60
C TYR A 597 13.93 -4.90 31.05
N LYS A 598 14.86 -5.56 31.76
CA LYS A 598 14.61 -6.81 32.48
C LYS A 598 14.96 -6.58 33.95
N ASP A 599 14.04 -6.89 34.86
CA ASP A 599 14.22 -6.68 36.30
C ASP A 599 14.70 -5.24 36.64
N LYS A 600 14.16 -4.23 35.95
CA LYS A 600 14.51 -2.81 36.03
C LYS A 600 15.94 -2.44 35.58
N ARG A 601 16.66 -3.34 34.91
CA ARG A 601 17.97 -3.06 34.29
C ARG A 601 17.84 -2.92 32.78
N SER A 602 18.57 -1.99 32.19
CA SER A 602 18.55 -1.75 30.75
C SER A 602 19.40 -2.78 30.01
N VAL A 603 18.75 -3.59 29.17
CA VAL A 603 19.42 -4.60 28.36
C VAL A 603 20.33 -3.97 27.32
N ASN A 604 19.93 -2.81 26.78
CA ASN A 604 20.75 -2.02 25.85
C ASN A 604 22.09 -1.63 26.49
N LEU A 605 22.06 -1.19 27.74
CA LEU A 605 23.26 -0.82 28.49
C LEU A 605 24.11 -2.04 28.83
N ASP A 606 23.48 -3.16 29.21
CA ASP A 606 24.19 -4.38 29.56
C ASP A 606 24.93 -4.97 28.34
N LEU A 607 24.35 -4.91 27.13
CA LEU A 607 25.03 -5.31 25.88
C LEU A 607 26.35 -4.55 25.67
N VAL A 608 26.33 -3.23 25.83
CA VAL A 608 27.52 -2.38 25.65
C VAL A 608 28.53 -2.62 26.77
N SER A 609 28.07 -2.71 28.02
CA SER A 609 28.93 -2.90 29.19
C SER A 609 29.70 -4.22 29.15
N ASN A 610 29.12 -5.26 28.53
CA ASN A 610 29.77 -6.56 28.34
C ASN A 610 30.53 -6.65 27.00
N GLY A 611 30.55 -5.58 26.20
CA GLY A 611 31.29 -5.50 24.95
C GLY A 611 30.68 -6.32 23.82
N TYR A 612 29.35 -6.46 23.74
CA TYR A 612 28.67 -7.16 22.64
C TYR A 612 28.04 -6.22 21.59
N ALA A 613 28.00 -4.92 21.85
CA ALA A 613 27.54 -3.92 20.89
C ALA A 613 28.35 -2.63 21.00
N TRP A 614 28.36 -1.84 19.92
CA TRP A 614 28.90 -0.48 19.91
C TRP A 614 27.82 0.55 20.26
N VAL A 615 28.24 1.70 20.76
CA VAL A 615 27.36 2.85 20.92
C VAL A 615 27.12 3.49 19.56
N PHE A 616 25.85 3.60 19.16
CA PHE A 616 25.49 4.21 17.88
C PHE A 616 25.68 5.74 17.93
N PRO A 617 26.36 6.37 16.95
CA PRO A 617 26.57 7.82 16.92
C PRO A 617 25.23 8.57 16.73
N GLY A 618 24.75 9.27 17.76
CA GLY A 618 23.53 10.08 17.66
C GLY A 618 23.05 10.63 19.00
N THR A 619 22.01 11.47 18.97
CA THR A 619 21.39 12.05 20.18
C THR A 619 20.49 11.01 20.84
N THR A 620 21.01 10.23 21.78
CA THR A 620 20.23 9.24 22.55
C THR A 620 20.04 9.71 23.99
N ARG A 621 18.88 9.37 24.58
CA ARG A 621 18.50 9.81 25.95
C ARG A 621 19.52 9.40 27.02
N ASN A 622 20.32 8.36 26.75
CA ASN A 622 21.34 7.80 27.65
C ASN A 622 22.76 7.75 27.06
N LEU A 623 23.07 8.60 26.06
CA LEU A 623 24.37 8.55 25.36
C LEU A 623 25.58 8.59 26.30
N LYS A 624 25.52 9.40 27.36
CA LYS A 624 26.61 9.50 28.35
C LYS A 624 26.85 8.18 29.07
N ALA A 625 25.79 7.50 29.53
CA ALA A 625 25.91 6.24 30.24
C ALA A 625 26.41 5.11 29.30
N LEU A 626 25.90 5.08 28.07
CA LEU A 626 26.34 4.12 27.05
C LEU A 626 27.82 4.30 26.69
N LYS A 627 28.29 5.55 26.51
CA LYS A 627 29.71 5.82 26.23
C LYS A 627 30.63 5.42 27.37
N VAL A 628 30.24 5.71 28.62
CA VAL A 628 31.01 5.28 29.79
C VAL A 628 31.11 3.76 29.86
N ALA A 629 30.01 3.05 29.62
CA ALA A 629 30.00 1.59 29.56
C ALA A 629 30.88 1.03 28.44
N GLU A 630 30.88 1.66 27.25
CA GLU A 630 31.74 1.27 26.12
C GLU A 630 33.22 1.46 26.48
N ASP A 631 33.59 2.61 27.05
CA ASP A 631 34.96 2.90 27.48
C ASP A 631 35.47 1.90 28.54
N GLU A 632 34.60 1.47 29.45
CA GLU A 632 34.91 0.45 30.46
C GLU A 632 35.07 -0.95 29.86
N ALA A 633 34.20 -1.33 28.92
CA ALA A 633 34.29 -2.59 28.19
C ALA A 633 35.57 -2.67 27.36
N VAL A 634 35.97 -1.56 26.72
CA VAL A 634 37.24 -1.43 25.97
C VAL A 634 38.44 -1.61 26.90
N LYS A 635 38.49 -0.87 28.03
CA LYS A 635 39.58 -0.98 29.02
C LYS A 635 39.71 -2.39 29.58
N SER A 636 38.58 -3.04 29.80
CA SER A 636 38.48 -4.39 30.38
C SER A 636 38.64 -5.51 29.35
N LYS A 637 38.76 -5.17 28.06
CA LYS A 637 38.89 -6.11 26.94
C LYS A 637 37.78 -7.17 26.92
N LEU A 638 36.53 -6.73 27.10
CA LEU A 638 35.36 -7.60 27.11
C LEU A 638 34.78 -7.79 25.69
N GLY A 639 34.24 -8.98 25.40
CA GLY A 639 33.54 -9.27 24.15
C GLY A 639 34.34 -8.91 22.89
N LEU A 640 33.78 -8.00 22.08
CA LEU A 640 34.35 -7.42 20.85
C LEU A 640 35.78 -6.88 21.05
N TRP A 641 36.09 -6.43 22.26
CA TRP A 641 37.36 -5.80 22.62
C TRP A 641 38.42 -6.80 23.13
N ALA A 642 38.07 -8.09 23.23
CA ALA A 642 38.98 -9.17 23.67
C ALA A 642 39.93 -9.64 22.54
N ALA A 643 39.51 -9.49 21.28
CA ALA A 643 40.27 -9.96 20.12
C ALA A 643 41.54 -9.14 19.87
N LYS A 644 42.59 -9.79 19.33
CA LYS A 644 43.81 -9.09 18.89
C LYS A 644 43.55 -8.04 17.80
N ASN A 645 42.53 -8.29 16.98
CA ASN A 645 41.99 -7.35 16.00
C ASN A 645 40.51 -7.15 16.34
N THR A 646 40.16 -5.97 16.86
CA THR A 646 38.76 -5.60 17.09
C THR A 646 38.01 -5.62 15.76
N PRO A 647 36.82 -6.25 15.68
CA PRO A 647 36.01 -6.21 14.47
C PRO A 647 35.72 -4.76 14.05
N LYS A 648 35.63 -4.51 12.74
CA LYS A 648 35.15 -3.21 12.22
C LYS A 648 33.79 -2.86 12.81
N LYS A 649 33.43 -1.58 12.90
CA LYS A 649 32.10 -1.20 13.36
C LYS A 649 31.05 -1.59 12.31
N PRO A 650 29.79 -1.86 12.68
CA PRO A 650 28.78 -2.34 11.74
C PRO A 650 28.51 -1.35 10.60
N TRP A 651 28.47 -0.05 10.89
CA TRP A 651 28.32 0.97 9.84
C TRP A 651 29.52 1.06 8.88
N ASP A 652 30.74 0.80 9.36
CA ASP A 652 31.93 0.74 8.50
C ASP A 652 31.96 -0.57 7.68
N TRP A 653 31.47 -1.67 8.26
CA TRP A 653 31.34 -2.99 7.61
C TRP A 653 30.35 -2.95 6.44
N ARG A 654 29.21 -2.25 6.62
CA ARG A 654 28.21 -2.04 5.56
C ARG A 654 28.77 -1.33 4.33
N GLU A 655 29.74 -0.42 4.51
CA GLU A 655 30.31 0.37 3.40
C GLU A 655 31.49 -0.33 2.71
N ASN A 656 32.42 -0.92 3.47
CA ASN A 656 33.72 -1.30 2.92
C ASN A 656 34.10 -2.78 3.12
N GLY A 657 33.31 -3.57 3.89
CA GLY A 657 33.67 -4.94 4.29
C GLY A 657 35.11 -5.07 4.81
N ASP A 658 35.63 -6.29 4.93
CA ASP A 658 37.07 -6.55 5.05
C ASP A 658 37.64 -7.16 3.77
#